data_AF-A0A5B7SWL9-F1
#
_entry.id   AF-A0A5B7SWL9-F1
#
_cell.length_a   1.000
_cell.length_b   1.000
_cell.length_c   1.000
_cell.angle_alpha   90.00
_cell.angle_beta   90.00
_cell.angle_gamma   90.00
#
_symmetry.space_group_name_H-M   'P 1'
#
loop_
_entity.id
_entity.type
_entity.pdbx_description
1 polymer ?
#
loop_
_entity_poly.entity_id
_entity_poly.type
_entity_poly.pdbx_seq_one_letter_code
_entity_poly.pdbx_strand_id
1 'polypeptide(L)'
;MLTNKKCMKLGTTIISALVLTSLSGQNVDAATSTSTSSTTTPTTATTETVSPTVTTSVTTAPTTSTTGSTTSSSTTSSSTTSSSTTSGTTSETPTTSSSTTTPTTTSTTATTSNTATPTTSMPSSTSTTGTTVPTGTNSGTTTTPSTTTTNDTTTTAPTNGSTSSTSGSGAGATLPASSLPVSVPTTLPGGQTNVTADTGDYKLPSNLTDSTVVDFSDPTLAGMVRQALGLKATDPITVGDIKNYQPLTVTLTLDESQYLAKNPATANLTQSEYTPIESLDGMQYLQLLPHDTISFTGRLGSDENANPSLEPMYGIKLNQLELIGNFSDNSKKEINVSQIAKLETPIGSAYFAGDDGFNGITNDELKTLAPWVVQFSNNSTYGSLVMNGNTISDFSPLGGINRNTNFSINTTGGVYDPTTVYGVVGQPMQFTSTPVKGLDGEDVSSNYGFTMNTASPAYGDLTAKGNDTYVIQNPTGSYDELVYGDSGFDPKYNPTYNLGGVLVKQYGTTQWINNMIHAQPVVWQSGPSVEIKYTNSDGTPILNANGQPLTKTVTGTTIGDSFDLSGDTAVDGYTLQNPVPTLQGKYTQNPQTITLTYKAIPKSTYTGTTSSGSTTTTTTPTAPTTPPTSNDEVQSRIPITVDSLSGPQTGENELLASLGVKAMTTINGQKFYQVGYGQWVEASSFTDTEFSKPGTVRTFNNTVDLVDSSGKEIGRVVSPSSGWKYSKIVKIDGNDYYQVATNEFVPVTSGIPYTAVPTTTSVALTSLTPIYNSKGEDIGTTLSANTSWRTDSYATINGEKMYRVATDEWIPASSLTTYQPISSIYTTKTEIPLYDHTGKLIGKTLAPGTSWKTDQLATINGREYYRVAINEYVLA
;
A
#
# COMPACT_ATOMS: atom_id res chain seq x y z
N MET A 1 -18.64 -30.20 39.56
CA MET A 1 -19.90 -30.04 38.80
C MET A 1 -19.92 -28.66 38.15
N LEU A 2 -20.75 -28.49 37.12
CA LEU A 2 -21.05 -27.25 36.40
C LEU A 2 -19.90 -26.66 35.55
N THR A 3 -20.30 -25.90 34.53
CA THR A 3 -19.63 -25.87 33.22
C THR A 3 -19.47 -24.46 32.66
N ASN A 4 -18.52 -24.33 31.73
CA ASN A 4 -18.33 -23.21 30.78
C ASN A 4 -19.55 -22.34 30.45
N LYS A 5 -19.31 -21.02 30.35
CA LYS A 5 -19.52 -20.25 29.10
C LYS A 5 -18.73 -18.94 29.13
N LYS A 6 -17.93 -18.68 28.08
CA LYS A 6 -17.44 -17.34 27.73
C LYS A 6 -18.39 -16.75 26.68
N CYS A 7 -18.73 -15.48 26.80
CA CYS A 7 -19.48 -14.74 25.78
C CYS A 7 -18.55 -13.73 25.10
N MET A 8 -18.54 -13.71 23.76
CA MET A 8 -17.87 -12.65 23.00
C MET A 8 -18.77 -11.42 22.93
N LYS A 9 -18.18 -10.23 23.03
CA LYS A 9 -18.83 -8.97 22.67
C LYS A 9 -18.39 -8.61 21.24
N LEU A 10 -19.33 -8.37 20.35
CA LEU A 10 -19.05 -7.78 19.04
C LEU A 10 -19.10 -6.25 19.18
N GLY A 11 -18.06 -5.56 18.71
CA GLY A 11 -17.96 -4.11 18.79
C GLY A 11 -18.59 -3.44 17.58
N THR A 12 -19.80 -2.90 17.71
CA THR A 12 -20.42 -2.06 16.67
C THR A 12 -19.78 -0.67 16.71
N THR A 13 -19.30 -0.18 15.56
CA THR A 13 -18.88 1.22 15.39
C THR A 13 -19.71 1.87 14.28
N ILE A 14 -20.05 3.14 14.48
CA ILE A 14 -21.06 3.86 13.69
C ILE A 14 -20.37 4.61 12.54
N ILE A 15 -20.94 4.55 11.34
CA ILE A 15 -20.63 5.47 10.25
C ILE A 15 -21.75 6.50 10.16
N SER A 16 -21.38 7.78 10.11
CA SER A 16 -22.30 8.91 10.12
C SER A 16 -23.17 8.99 8.87
N ALA A 17 -24.45 9.31 9.03
CA ALA A 17 -25.30 9.73 7.93
C ALA A 17 -25.01 11.20 7.56
N LEU A 18 -24.98 11.51 6.27
CA LEU A 18 -25.11 12.87 5.76
C LEU A 18 -26.36 12.95 4.88
N VAL A 19 -27.15 14.01 5.03
CA VAL A 19 -28.43 14.16 4.34
C VAL A 19 -28.23 14.87 3.01
N LEU A 20 -28.68 14.25 1.91
CA LEU A 20 -28.90 14.98 0.66
C LEU A 20 -30.34 15.50 0.62
N THR A 21 -30.48 16.80 0.38
CA THR A 21 -31.69 17.44 -0.15
C THR A 21 -31.30 18.25 -1.37
N SER A 22 -31.99 18.02 -2.49
CA SER A 22 -31.69 18.64 -3.78
C SER A 22 -32.13 20.11 -3.86
N LEU A 23 -31.51 20.86 -4.78
CA LEU A 23 -32.25 21.81 -5.62
C LEU A 23 -31.55 22.03 -6.97
N SER A 24 -32.35 22.37 -7.96
CA SER A 24 -32.04 22.46 -9.40
C SER A 24 -31.34 23.75 -9.85
N GLY A 25 -30.65 23.71 -11.00
CA GLY A 25 -30.45 24.89 -11.86
C GLY A 25 -29.27 24.77 -12.84
N GLN A 26 -29.51 24.99 -14.13
CA GLN A 26 -28.44 25.11 -15.14
C GLN A 26 -28.03 26.58 -15.34
N ASN A 27 -26.73 26.81 -15.56
CA ASN A 27 -26.12 27.67 -16.60
C ASN A 27 -24.61 27.78 -16.36
N VAL A 28 -23.72 27.99 -17.33
CA VAL A 28 -23.63 27.61 -18.76
C VAL A 28 -22.22 28.06 -19.23
N ASP A 29 -21.59 27.31 -20.13
CA ASP A 29 -20.33 27.64 -20.82
C ASP A 29 -20.41 28.94 -21.65
N ALA A 30 -19.35 29.68 -21.99
CA ALA A 30 -17.92 29.60 -21.68
C ALA A 30 -17.26 30.98 -21.96
N ALA A 31 -15.93 31.04 -22.04
CA ALA A 31 -15.14 32.23 -22.35
C ALA A 31 -15.47 32.92 -23.69
N THR A 32 -15.08 34.19 -23.82
CA THR A 32 -14.58 34.69 -25.11
C THR A 32 -13.54 35.80 -24.93
N SER A 33 -12.45 35.69 -25.66
CA SER A 33 -11.47 36.76 -25.88
C SER A 33 -11.95 37.73 -26.98
N THR A 34 -11.29 38.88 -27.09
CA THR A 34 -11.65 40.00 -27.97
C THR A 34 -11.32 39.79 -29.45
N SER A 35 -12.29 40.02 -30.35
CA SER A 35 -12.05 40.74 -31.62
C SER A 35 -13.33 41.16 -32.38
N THR A 36 -13.64 42.46 -32.33
CA THR A 36 -14.22 43.34 -33.40
C THR A 36 -15.27 42.87 -34.42
N SER A 37 -16.32 43.72 -34.55
CA SER A 37 -17.09 44.05 -35.78
C SER A 37 -18.17 43.07 -36.30
N SER A 38 -19.34 43.51 -36.81
CA SER A 38 -19.92 44.87 -36.85
C SER A 38 -21.43 44.90 -37.27
N THR A 39 -22.13 45.95 -36.80
CA THR A 39 -23.34 46.61 -37.39
C THR A 39 -24.77 46.03 -37.26
N THR A 40 -25.71 46.99 -37.18
CA THR A 40 -27.17 46.98 -37.53
C THR A 40 -28.21 46.23 -36.68
N THR A 41 -28.81 47.00 -35.76
CA THR A 41 -30.25 47.05 -35.36
C THR A 41 -31.18 47.44 -36.55
N PRO A 42 -32.55 47.57 -36.41
CA PRO A 42 -33.48 47.42 -35.26
C PRO A 42 -34.63 46.37 -35.51
N THR A 43 -35.74 46.20 -34.75
CA THR A 43 -36.93 47.10 -34.65
C THR A 43 -38.10 46.53 -33.78
N THR A 44 -38.43 47.19 -32.65
CA THR A 44 -39.80 47.56 -32.14
C THR A 44 -40.86 46.56 -31.59
N ALA A 45 -41.13 46.70 -30.26
CA ALA A 45 -42.43 46.76 -29.54
C ALA A 45 -43.44 45.55 -29.56
N THR A 46 -44.55 45.48 -28.79
CA THR A 46 -45.29 46.49 -27.97
C THR A 46 -46.02 45.90 -26.73
N THR A 47 -46.28 46.77 -25.75
CA THR A 47 -47.22 46.80 -24.60
C THR A 47 -48.64 46.21 -24.89
N GLU A 48 -49.48 45.71 -23.95
CA GLU A 48 -50.28 46.40 -22.88
C GLU A 48 -50.95 45.41 -21.87
N THR A 49 -51.04 45.63 -20.54
CA THR A 49 -52.01 46.41 -19.68
C THR A 49 -53.44 45.79 -19.52
N VAL A 50 -54.26 45.82 -18.42
CA VAL A 50 -54.32 46.50 -17.08
C VAL A 50 -55.16 45.71 -16.00
N SER A 51 -54.83 45.79 -14.69
CA SER A 51 -55.71 45.99 -13.46
C SER A 51 -56.94 45.10 -13.07
N PRO A 52 -57.62 45.29 -11.89
CA PRO A 52 -57.16 45.62 -10.50
C PRO A 52 -57.93 44.88 -9.34
N THR A 53 -57.62 45.16 -8.04
CA THR A 53 -58.57 45.61 -6.96
C THR A 53 -58.06 45.41 -5.50
N VAL A 54 -57.77 46.52 -4.78
CA VAL A 54 -57.92 46.82 -3.30
C VAL A 54 -57.39 45.82 -2.23
N THR A 55 -56.66 46.15 -1.13
CA THR A 55 -55.78 47.26 -0.60
C THR A 55 -54.84 46.62 0.49
N THR A 56 -54.26 47.16 1.61
CA THR A 56 -54.34 48.40 2.43
C THR A 56 -53.13 48.58 3.39
N SER A 57 -53.00 49.78 3.96
CA SER A 57 -52.32 50.27 5.22
C SER A 57 -51.72 49.30 6.27
N VAL A 58 -50.66 49.61 7.06
CA VAL A 58 -49.75 50.79 7.21
C VAL A 58 -48.46 50.45 8.02
N THR A 59 -47.43 51.30 7.90
CA THR A 59 -46.14 51.52 8.67
C THR A 59 -46.10 51.09 10.18
N THR A 60 -44.98 50.83 10.90
CA THR A 60 -43.56 51.31 10.91
C THR A 60 -42.52 50.27 11.42
N ALA A 61 -41.21 50.62 11.38
CA ALA A 61 -40.08 49.97 12.08
C ALA A 61 -39.41 51.00 13.06
N PRO A 62 -38.22 50.78 13.69
CA PRO A 62 -37.42 49.57 14.01
C PRO A 62 -36.99 49.53 15.52
N THR A 63 -36.01 48.68 15.90
CA THR A 63 -34.84 48.93 16.82
C THR A 63 -34.42 47.76 17.75
N THR A 64 -33.16 47.83 18.20
CA THR A 64 -32.38 46.89 19.04
C THR A 64 -32.55 47.09 20.55
N SER A 65 -32.25 46.07 21.36
CA SER A 65 -31.63 46.25 22.70
C SER A 65 -30.94 44.97 23.20
N THR A 66 -30.23 45.06 24.33
CA THR A 66 -29.08 44.20 24.69
C THR A 66 -29.13 43.78 26.17
N THR A 67 -28.29 42.80 26.54
CA THR A 67 -27.79 42.50 27.90
C THR A 67 -28.66 41.55 28.75
N GLY A 68 -28.06 40.47 29.26
CA GLY A 68 -28.64 39.62 30.31
C GLY A 68 -27.87 39.78 31.64
N SER A 69 -28.25 39.05 32.70
CA SER A 69 -27.39 38.76 33.87
C SER A 69 -28.07 37.85 34.93
N THR A 70 -27.27 37.00 35.60
CA THR A 70 -27.37 36.55 37.02
C THR A 70 -28.60 35.78 37.59
N THR A 71 -28.32 34.54 38.00
CA THR A 71 -28.44 34.01 39.39
C THR A 71 -29.76 33.37 39.90
N SER A 72 -29.74 32.03 39.86
CA SER A 72 -30.05 31.06 40.94
C SER A 72 -31.46 30.80 41.54
N SER A 73 -31.79 29.51 41.52
CA SER A 73 -32.27 28.65 42.63
C SER A 73 -33.73 28.65 43.12
N SER A 74 -34.31 27.44 43.16
CA SER A 74 -35.30 27.03 44.19
C SER A 74 -35.39 25.48 44.32
N THR A 75 -35.41 25.00 45.57
CA THR A 75 -36.26 23.92 46.17
C THR A 75 -36.40 22.52 45.50
N THR A 76 -36.55 21.38 46.20
CA THR A 76 -36.98 21.13 47.60
C THR A 76 -36.42 19.81 48.17
N SER A 77 -36.35 19.71 49.50
CA SER A 77 -36.12 18.49 50.32
C SER A 77 -37.26 17.45 50.19
N SER A 78 -37.22 16.21 50.71
CA SER A 78 -36.48 15.60 51.85
C SER A 78 -36.30 14.06 51.63
N SER A 79 -35.99 13.14 52.56
CA SER A 79 -35.77 13.11 54.03
C SER A 79 -35.17 11.74 54.47
N THR A 80 -34.44 11.71 55.60
CA THR A 80 -34.20 10.54 56.52
C THR A 80 -33.48 9.28 55.96
N THR A 81 -32.52 8.63 56.64
CA THR A 81 -32.08 8.68 58.06
C THR A 81 -30.58 8.31 58.22
N SER A 82 -29.99 8.69 59.37
CA SER A 82 -28.85 8.12 60.13
C SER A 82 -28.10 6.84 59.66
N SER A 83 -26.81 6.62 59.95
CA SER A 83 -25.78 7.41 60.70
C SER A 83 -24.37 6.80 60.53
N SER A 84 -23.34 7.50 61.02
CA SER A 84 -21.92 7.08 61.01
C SER A 84 -21.56 5.96 62.00
N THR A 85 -20.43 5.28 61.77
CA THR A 85 -19.49 4.88 62.85
C THR A 85 -18.10 4.54 62.31
N THR A 86 -17.08 4.66 63.17
CA THR A 86 -15.65 4.44 62.88
C THR A 86 -15.15 3.15 63.54
N SER A 87 -14.39 2.30 62.83
CA SER A 87 -13.38 1.32 63.30
C SER A 87 -12.94 0.45 62.11
N GLY A 88 -11.70 -0.05 61.96
CA GLY A 88 -10.47 0.23 62.70
C GLY A 88 -9.96 -0.91 63.60
N THR A 89 -9.29 -1.92 63.06
CA THR A 89 -8.38 -2.83 63.80
C THR A 89 -7.46 -3.67 62.88
N THR A 90 -6.29 -4.02 63.44
CA THR A 90 -5.38 -5.18 63.19
C THR A 90 -5.52 -6.01 61.89
N SER A 91 -4.47 -6.22 61.08
CA SER A 91 -3.20 -6.93 61.39
C SER A 91 -3.36 -8.41 61.71
N GLU A 92 -2.91 -9.30 60.80
CA GLU A 92 -2.16 -10.50 61.21
C GLU A 92 -1.27 -11.05 60.09
N THR A 93 -0.11 -11.59 60.47
CA THR A 93 0.84 -12.34 59.62
C THR A 93 0.93 -13.76 60.19
N PRO A 94 1.08 -14.79 59.35
CA PRO A 94 1.77 -16.00 59.79
C PRO A 94 3.00 -16.32 58.93
N THR A 95 4.14 -16.48 59.60
CA THR A 95 5.39 -17.02 59.03
C THR A 95 5.63 -18.45 59.49
N THR A 96 6.03 -19.36 58.60
CA THR A 96 6.89 -20.55 58.85
C THR A 96 7.15 -21.24 57.49
N SER A 97 8.23 -21.97 57.16
CA SER A 97 9.57 -22.30 57.70
C SER A 97 9.85 -23.81 57.55
N SER A 98 11.13 -24.20 57.34
CA SER A 98 11.65 -25.56 57.02
C SER A 98 11.58 -25.90 55.51
N SER A 99 12.62 -26.34 54.78
CA SER A 99 13.72 -27.32 55.02
C SER A 99 13.24 -28.78 54.97
N THR A 100 13.94 -29.78 54.40
CA THR A 100 15.38 -29.89 54.04
C THR A 100 15.62 -31.02 52.99
N THR A 101 16.89 -31.37 52.74
CA THR A 101 17.46 -32.63 52.16
C THR A 101 17.80 -32.71 50.65
N THR A 102 19.09 -32.99 50.42
CA THR A 102 19.73 -33.50 49.19
C THR A 102 19.45 -35.01 49.00
N PRO A 103 19.87 -35.60 47.87
CA PRO A 103 20.93 -36.61 47.98
C PRO A 103 22.10 -36.41 47.00
N THR A 104 23.28 -36.93 47.35
CA THR A 104 24.54 -36.75 46.62
C THR A 104 25.09 -38.08 46.08
N THR A 105 25.46 -38.11 44.81
CA THR A 105 26.54 -38.96 44.22
C THR A 105 27.24 -38.08 43.17
N THR A 106 28.56 -37.86 43.09
CA THR A 106 29.76 -38.72 43.28
C THR A 106 29.84 -39.76 42.14
N SER A 107 30.80 -39.70 41.22
CA SER A 107 32.25 -39.85 41.51
C SER A 107 33.20 -39.30 40.43
N THR A 108 34.42 -38.95 40.85
CA THR A 108 35.73 -39.01 40.13
C THR A 108 35.86 -38.47 38.70
N THR A 109 36.65 -37.43 38.39
CA THR A 109 38.11 -37.18 38.63
C THR A 109 39.05 -37.92 37.67
N ALA A 110 39.70 -37.15 36.79
CA ALA A 110 41.02 -37.44 36.24
C ALA A 110 41.75 -36.10 35.98
N THR A 111 42.94 -35.93 36.55
CA THR A 111 43.72 -34.67 36.53
C THR A 111 45.01 -34.86 35.76
N THR A 112 45.46 -33.86 34.99
CA THR A 112 46.89 -33.57 34.82
C THR A 112 47.12 -32.13 34.35
N SER A 113 48.07 -31.45 34.99
CA SER A 113 48.69 -30.22 34.50
C SER A 113 50.00 -30.55 33.76
N ASN A 114 50.49 -29.63 32.90
CA ASN A 114 51.80 -28.99 33.10
C ASN A 114 52.24 -28.07 31.93
N THR A 115 52.76 -26.91 32.34
CA THR A 115 53.80 -26.06 31.75
C THR A 115 54.68 -26.64 30.63
N ALA A 116 54.85 -25.91 29.51
CA ALA A 116 56.15 -25.61 28.86
C ALA A 116 56.06 -24.67 27.62
N THR A 117 56.86 -23.62 27.62
CA THR A 117 57.55 -23.06 26.42
C THR A 117 58.99 -23.62 26.39
N PRO A 118 59.83 -23.50 25.33
CA PRO A 118 59.79 -22.54 24.21
C PRO A 118 60.19 -23.10 22.81
N THR A 119 60.62 -22.21 21.90
CA THR A 119 61.64 -22.37 20.81
C THR A 119 61.31 -23.05 19.46
N THR A 120 61.32 -22.21 18.41
CA THR A 120 61.99 -22.35 17.09
C THR A 120 61.79 -23.57 16.17
N SER A 121 61.36 -23.30 14.93
CA SER A 121 62.17 -23.58 13.72
C SER A 121 61.64 -22.88 12.47
N MET A 122 62.53 -22.35 11.62
CA MET A 122 62.29 -21.94 10.22
C MET A 122 63.35 -22.63 9.35
N PRO A 123 62.99 -23.18 8.17
CA PRO A 123 63.49 -22.63 6.89
C PRO A 123 62.38 -22.55 5.82
N SER A 124 62.32 -21.68 4.81
CA SER A 124 63.27 -20.82 4.06
C SER A 124 63.85 -21.39 2.74
N SER A 125 63.30 -20.91 1.60
CA SER A 125 63.94 -20.86 0.26
C SER A 125 63.18 -19.83 -0.60
N THR A 126 63.73 -18.68 -1.05
CA THR A 126 64.57 -18.45 -2.26
C THR A 126 63.93 -18.91 -3.59
N SER A 127 64.00 -18.18 -4.71
CA SER A 127 64.72 -16.94 -5.13
C SER A 127 63.81 -16.09 -6.07
N THR A 128 63.93 -14.76 -6.29
CA THR A 128 64.99 -13.96 -6.99
C THR A 128 65.48 -14.59 -8.32
N THR A 129 65.76 -13.86 -9.43
CA THR A 129 66.21 -12.45 -9.58
C THR A 129 65.88 -11.85 -10.98
N GLY A 130 65.61 -10.53 -11.05
CA GLY A 130 66.30 -9.57 -11.94
C GLY A 130 65.90 -9.45 -13.43
N THR A 131 66.25 -8.40 -14.20
CA THR A 131 66.83 -7.03 -13.96
C THR A 131 66.54 -6.21 -15.25
N THR A 132 66.19 -4.91 -15.27
CA THR A 132 67.09 -3.71 -15.32
C THR A 132 66.29 -2.40 -15.18
N VAL A 133 66.82 -1.39 -14.47
CA VAL A 133 66.14 -0.10 -14.18
C VAL A 133 67.11 1.09 -14.25
N PRO A 134 66.80 2.13 -15.06
CA PRO A 134 66.63 3.51 -14.57
C PRO A 134 65.35 4.15 -15.17
N THR A 135 64.92 5.40 -14.95
CA THR A 135 65.49 6.59 -14.27
C THR A 135 64.32 7.41 -13.67
N GLY A 136 64.35 7.98 -12.46
CA GLY A 136 65.27 7.83 -11.34
C GLY A 136 65.02 8.86 -10.20
N THR A 137 65.53 8.58 -8.99
CA THR A 137 66.03 9.56 -7.98
C THR A 137 64.99 10.45 -7.26
N ASN A 138 64.87 10.56 -5.91
CA ASN A 138 65.40 9.88 -4.70
C ASN A 138 64.38 10.17 -3.55
N SER A 139 64.08 9.29 -2.57
CA SER A 139 64.88 8.85 -1.40
C SER A 139 65.32 10.01 -0.47
N GLY A 140 65.12 10.03 0.87
CA GLY A 140 64.54 9.09 1.87
C GLY A 140 64.34 9.88 3.20
N THR A 141 64.19 9.34 4.43
CA THR A 141 64.00 7.99 5.00
C THR A 141 63.74 8.11 6.53
N THR A 142 63.04 7.15 7.16
CA THR A 142 63.10 6.75 8.61
C THR A 142 63.00 7.79 9.75
N THR A 143 62.06 7.59 10.70
CA THR A 143 62.34 7.08 12.08
C THR A 143 61.08 6.93 12.94
N THR A 144 61.01 5.83 13.70
CA THR A 144 60.27 5.63 14.98
C THR A 144 61.34 5.65 16.11
N PRO A 145 61.06 5.80 17.44
CA PRO A 145 59.84 5.46 18.19
C PRO A 145 59.52 6.41 19.40
N SER A 146 58.86 5.87 20.44
CA SER A 146 58.86 6.32 21.86
C SER A 146 57.92 7.46 22.29
N THR A 147 57.37 7.53 23.52
CA THR A 147 57.09 6.56 24.61
C THR A 147 56.27 7.26 25.73
N THR A 148 55.45 6.50 26.50
CA THR A 148 55.11 6.74 27.96
C THR A 148 54.33 8.04 28.34
N THR A 149 53.55 8.18 29.43
CA THR A 149 53.11 7.29 30.56
C THR A 149 51.89 7.86 31.32
N THR A 150 51.18 6.97 32.04
CA THR A 150 50.46 7.15 33.34
C THR A 150 49.34 8.17 33.57
N ASN A 151 48.25 7.63 34.13
CA ASN A 151 47.42 8.11 35.26
C ASN A 151 46.49 9.33 35.03
N ASP A 152 45.20 9.37 35.39
CA ASP A 152 44.34 8.74 36.45
C ASP A 152 43.98 9.73 37.59
N THR A 153 42.84 9.49 38.26
CA THR A 153 42.24 10.16 39.43
C THR A 153 41.66 11.58 39.30
N THR A 154 40.35 11.62 38.99
CA THR A 154 39.24 12.18 39.82
C THR A 154 39.23 13.61 40.40
N THR A 155 38.01 14.15 40.53
CA THR A 155 37.58 15.37 41.28
C THR A 155 37.95 16.71 40.60
N THR A 156 37.23 17.83 40.80
CA THR A 156 36.06 18.12 41.66
C THR A 156 35.13 19.12 40.95
N ALA A 157 33.83 19.15 41.29
CA ALA A 157 32.93 20.22 40.84
C ALA A 157 33.01 21.47 41.74
N PRO A 158 33.05 22.69 41.16
CA PRO A 158 32.68 23.93 41.83
C PRO A 158 31.30 24.44 41.38
N THR A 159 30.62 25.19 42.25
CA THR A 159 29.23 25.63 42.06
C THR A 159 29.08 26.96 41.33
N ASN A 160 28.15 26.98 40.36
CA ASN A 160 27.17 28.04 40.08
C ASN A 160 27.60 29.51 40.24
N GLY A 161 27.74 30.23 39.12
CA GLY A 161 27.82 31.70 39.08
C GLY A 161 26.98 32.23 37.92
N SER A 162 25.83 32.85 38.22
CA SER A 162 24.92 33.37 37.18
C SER A 162 25.16 34.85 36.92
N THR A 163 25.56 35.18 35.70
CA THR A 163 25.57 36.55 35.15
C THR A 163 25.14 36.49 33.69
N SER A 164 24.07 37.20 33.34
CA SER A 164 23.52 37.24 31.98
C SER A 164 24.37 38.11 31.04
N SER A 165 24.86 37.54 29.95
CA SER A 165 25.42 38.29 28.82
C SER A 165 25.02 37.63 27.49
N THR A 166 24.12 38.27 26.75
CA THR A 166 23.61 37.78 25.48
C THR A 166 24.66 37.95 24.37
N SER A 167 25.30 36.86 23.96
CA SER A 167 26.09 36.77 22.72
C SER A 167 26.18 35.31 22.25
N GLY A 168 26.42 35.10 20.96
CA GLY A 168 26.24 33.81 20.30
C GLY A 168 27.36 32.78 20.57
N SER A 169 26.96 31.59 21.03
CA SER A 169 27.64 30.31 20.81
C SER A 169 26.66 29.18 21.20
N GLY A 170 26.46 28.13 20.40
CA GLY A 170 27.01 27.84 19.08
C GLY A 170 26.16 26.76 18.38
N ALA A 171 26.62 26.26 17.23
CA ALA A 171 25.91 25.24 16.45
C ALA A 171 25.99 23.83 17.10
N GLY A 172 25.31 23.65 18.24
CA GLY A 172 24.93 22.34 18.74
C GLY A 172 23.59 21.93 18.12
N ALA A 173 23.52 20.75 17.51
CA ALA A 173 22.32 20.30 16.81
C ALA A 173 21.11 20.22 17.76
N THR A 174 20.05 20.99 17.45
CA THR A 174 18.75 20.83 18.08
C THR A 174 18.10 19.56 17.56
N LEU A 175 18.23 18.48 18.33
CA LEU A 175 17.62 17.19 18.01
C LEU A 175 16.09 17.33 17.85
N PRO A 176 15.47 16.64 16.87
CA PRO A 176 14.02 16.68 16.69
C PRO A 176 13.29 16.12 17.92
N ALA A 177 12.09 16.63 18.19
CA ALA A 177 11.25 16.10 19.25
C ALA A 177 10.89 14.63 18.99
N SER A 178 10.92 13.79 20.02
CA SER A 178 10.74 12.36 19.87
C SER A 178 9.35 11.99 19.36
N SER A 179 9.29 11.14 18.34
CA SER A 179 8.12 10.34 18.02
C SER A 179 8.57 8.95 17.57
N LEU A 180 7.69 7.97 17.71
CA LEU A 180 7.78 6.77 16.85
C LEU A 180 7.67 7.21 15.38
N PRO A 181 8.21 6.42 14.42
CA PRO A 181 8.01 6.68 13.00
C PRO A 181 6.51 6.82 12.67
N VAL A 182 6.14 7.96 12.08
CA VAL A 182 4.76 8.31 11.74
C VAL A 182 4.44 7.97 10.27
N SER A 183 5.48 7.88 9.44
CA SER A 183 5.43 7.51 8.03
C SER A 183 6.36 6.32 7.76
N VAL A 184 6.08 5.58 6.69
CA VAL A 184 6.86 4.44 6.21
C VAL A 184 7.16 4.61 4.71
N PRO A 185 8.32 4.18 4.22
CA PRO A 185 8.63 4.24 2.79
C PRO A 185 7.80 3.17 2.07
N THR A 186 7.07 3.53 1.01
CA THR A 186 6.15 2.61 0.30
C THR A 186 6.47 2.45 -1.20
N THR A 187 7.48 3.16 -1.68
CA THR A 187 7.87 3.22 -3.10
C THR A 187 9.39 3.10 -3.24
N LEU A 188 9.83 2.56 -4.38
CA LEU A 188 11.24 2.59 -4.75
C LEU A 188 11.65 4.03 -5.13
N PRO A 189 12.82 4.53 -4.68
CA PRO A 189 13.34 5.80 -5.15
C PRO A 189 13.71 5.73 -6.64
N GLY A 190 13.16 6.65 -7.43
CA GLY A 190 13.59 6.92 -8.80
C GLY A 190 14.58 8.07 -8.84
N GLY A 191 15.39 8.15 -9.89
CA GLY A 191 16.21 9.35 -10.15
C GLY A 191 15.35 10.49 -10.72
N GLN A 192 15.80 11.73 -10.49
CA GLN A 192 15.11 12.94 -10.92
C GLN A 192 14.78 12.96 -12.42
N THR A 193 13.56 13.39 -12.77
CA THR A 193 13.04 13.45 -14.16
C THR A 193 12.16 14.66 -14.47
N ASN A 194 11.67 15.39 -13.47
CA ASN A 194 10.81 16.57 -13.59
C ASN A 194 11.49 17.82 -12.98
N VAL A 195 12.77 18.00 -13.31
CA VAL A 195 13.63 19.09 -12.86
C VAL A 195 13.60 20.29 -13.80
N THR A 196 13.66 21.51 -13.26
CA THR A 196 14.07 22.68 -14.04
C THR A 196 15.55 22.54 -14.44
N ALA A 197 15.87 22.81 -15.70
CA ALA A 197 17.24 22.87 -16.19
C ALA A 197 17.82 24.29 -16.09
N ASP A 198 19.14 24.42 -15.92
CA ASP A 198 19.84 25.71 -16.07
C ASP A 198 19.54 26.30 -17.45
N THR A 199 19.17 27.57 -17.51
CA THR A 199 19.06 28.34 -18.76
C THR A 199 20.29 29.22 -18.98
N GLY A 200 20.96 29.61 -17.90
CA GLY A 200 22.12 30.51 -17.90
C GLY A 200 21.76 32.00 -17.89
N ASP A 201 20.49 32.33 -17.68
CA ASP A 201 19.92 33.68 -17.76
C ASP A 201 20.09 34.51 -16.48
N TYR A 202 20.33 33.88 -15.32
CA TYR A 202 20.31 34.56 -14.00
C TYR A 202 21.56 35.38 -13.66
N LYS A 203 22.19 35.97 -14.68
CA LYS A 203 23.35 36.85 -14.54
C LYS A 203 22.93 38.26 -14.19
N LEU A 204 23.70 38.92 -13.33
CA LEU A 204 23.54 40.35 -13.04
C LEU A 204 23.61 41.18 -14.34
N PRO A 205 22.63 42.07 -14.61
CA PRO A 205 22.74 43.03 -15.71
C PRO A 205 23.98 43.94 -15.56
N SER A 206 24.57 44.36 -16.68
CA SER A 206 25.80 45.17 -16.68
C SER A 206 25.58 46.66 -16.41
N ASN A 207 24.31 47.11 -16.32
CA ASN A 207 23.90 48.51 -16.30
C ASN A 207 23.17 48.93 -15.00
N LEU A 208 23.41 48.24 -13.89
CA LEU A 208 22.72 48.47 -12.62
C LEU A 208 23.15 49.77 -11.92
N THR A 209 22.21 50.70 -11.80
CA THR A 209 22.32 51.89 -10.93
C THR A 209 21.75 51.57 -9.54
N ASP A 210 22.12 52.36 -8.52
CA ASP A 210 21.57 52.18 -7.17
C ASP A 210 20.06 52.45 -7.11
N SER A 211 19.51 53.22 -8.06
CA SER A 211 18.07 53.43 -8.23
C SER A 211 17.36 52.34 -9.05
N THR A 212 18.06 51.26 -9.43
CA THR A 212 17.45 50.16 -10.18
C THR A 212 16.63 49.31 -9.21
N VAL A 213 15.34 49.18 -9.50
CA VAL A 213 14.43 48.29 -8.74
C VAL A 213 14.82 46.84 -9.04
N VAL A 214 14.91 46.03 -7.98
CA VAL A 214 15.06 44.58 -8.06
C VAL A 214 13.67 43.98 -7.92
N ASP A 215 13.26 43.23 -8.93
CA ASP A 215 12.03 42.46 -8.90
C ASP A 215 12.30 41.05 -8.37
N PHE A 216 11.37 40.55 -7.57
CA PHE A 216 11.37 39.20 -7.01
C PHE A 216 9.99 38.62 -7.32
N SER A 217 9.93 37.60 -8.19
CA SER A 217 8.65 37.11 -8.74
C SER A 217 7.77 36.45 -7.67
N ASP A 218 8.39 35.86 -6.63
CA ASP A 218 7.70 35.32 -5.48
C ASP A 218 7.43 36.41 -4.39
N PRO A 219 6.17 36.59 -3.96
CA PRO A 219 5.80 37.64 -3.01
C PRO A 219 6.28 37.37 -1.57
N THR A 220 6.44 36.11 -1.18
CA THR A 220 6.94 35.68 0.14
C THR A 220 8.43 35.98 0.25
N LEU A 221 9.21 35.60 -0.77
CA LEU A 221 10.64 35.90 -0.89
C LEU A 221 10.90 37.41 -0.96
N ALA A 222 10.13 38.14 -1.78
CA ALA A 222 10.16 39.60 -1.80
C ALA A 222 9.84 40.20 -0.42
N GLY A 223 8.95 39.56 0.36
CA GLY A 223 8.64 39.91 1.74
C GLY A 223 9.81 39.67 2.71
N MET A 224 10.44 38.49 2.62
CA MET A 224 11.62 38.10 3.40
C MET A 224 12.78 39.08 3.17
N VAL A 225 13.10 39.39 1.91
CA VAL A 225 14.20 40.31 1.56
C VAL A 225 13.90 41.73 2.04
N ARG A 226 12.67 42.25 1.90
CA ARG A 226 12.29 43.56 2.47
C ARG A 226 12.47 43.60 3.99
N GLN A 227 12.02 42.55 4.70
CA GLN A 227 12.18 42.48 6.16
C GLN A 227 13.66 42.42 6.57
N ALA A 228 14.48 41.63 5.87
CA ALA A 228 15.89 41.44 6.20
C ALA A 228 16.76 42.69 5.90
N LEU A 229 16.40 43.45 4.85
CA LEU A 229 16.99 44.77 4.54
C LEU A 229 16.45 45.91 5.42
N GLY A 230 15.41 45.68 6.22
CA GLY A 230 14.79 46.71 7.07
C GLY A 230 13.84 47.69 6.35
N LEU A 231 13.40 47.35 5.13
CA LEU A 231 12.46 48.13 4.32
C LEU A 231 11.02 47.94 4.81
N LYS A 232 10.11 48.87 4.45
CA LYS A 232 8.67 48.67 4.72
C LYS A 232 8.10 47.64 3.73
N ALA A 233 7.04 46.95 4.14
CA ALA A 233 6.41 45.87 3.35
C ALA A 233 5.97 46.27 1.92
N THR A 234 5.75 47.56 1.66
CA THR A 234 5.33 48.09 0.35
C THR A 234 6.41 48.92 -0.36
N ASP A 235 7.56 49.16 0.26
CA ASP A 235 8.65 49.88 -0.40
C ASP A 235 9.28 48.96 -1.48
N PRO A 236 9.71 49.48 -2.64
CA PRO A 236 10.43 48.69 -3.63
C PRO A 236 11.83 48.32 -3.11
N ILE A 237 12.32 47.13 -3.43
CA ILE A 237 13.72 46.76 -3.21
C ILE A 237 14.54 47.39 -4.33
N THR A 238 15.63 48.08 -4.01
CA THR A 238 16.59 48.59 -5.01
C THR A 238 17.97 48.00 -4.84
N VAL A 239 18.76 48.05 -5.92
CA VAL A 239 20.19 47.76 -5.92
C VAL A 239 20.93 48.62 -4.87
N GLY A 240 20.48 49.85 -4.63
CA GLY A 240 20.99 50.72 -3.59
C GLY A 240 20.77 50.19 -2.18
N ASP A 241 19.59 49.65 -1.88
CA ASP A 241 19.27 49.08 -0.55
C ASP A 241 20.15 47.86 -0.26
N ILE A 242 20.38 47.01 -1.26
CA ILE A 242 21.25 45.82 -1.15
C ILE A 242 22.71 46.22 -0.94
N LYS A 243 23.26 47.11 -1.79
CA LYS A 243 24.67 47.57 -1.70
C LYS A 243 24.99 48.31 -0.40
N ASN A 244 24.04 49.08 0.11
CA ASN A 244 24.23 49.89 1.33
C ASN A 244 23.77 49.17 2.61
N TYR A 245 23.49 47.86 2.54
CA TYR A 245 23.10 47.06 3.69
C TYR A 245 24.22 47.01 4.74
N GLN A 246 24.00 47.69 5.87
CA GLN A 246 24.97 47.86 6.97
C GLN A 246 24.36 47.39 8.31
N PRO A 247 24.11 46.07 8.47
CA PRO A 247 23.60 45.49 9.71
C PRO A 247 24.65 45.45 10.84
N LEU A 248 24.19 45.17 12.06
CA LEU A 248 25.07 44.85 13.20
C LEU A 248 25.66 43.42 13.15
N THR A 249 25.26 42.61 12.17
CA THR A 249 25.61 41.18 12.02
C THR A 249 25.99 40.90 10.57
N VAL A 250 27.12 40.21 10.33
CA VAL A 250 27.75 40.04 9.01
C VAL A 250 26.96 39.14 8.03
N THR A 251 25.76 38.72 8.40
CA THR A 251 24.92 37.76 7.66
C THR A 251 23.51 38.32 7.44
N LEU A 252 23.02 38.26 6.20
CA LEU A 252 21.61 38.49 5.86
C LEU A 252 20.83 37.19 6.11
N THR A 253 19.84 37.20 7.01
CA THR A 253 18.99 36.02 7.26
C THR A 253 17.67 36.12 6.50
N LEU A 254 17.42 35.14 5.64
CA LEU A 254 16.20 34.95 4.87
C LEU A 254 15.55 33.64 5.33
N ASP A 255 14.70 33.73 6.36
CA ASP A 255 14.02 32.59 6.98
C ASP A 255 12.50 32.72 6.77
N GLU A 256 11.96 31.82 5.94
CA GLU A 256 10.55 31.77 5.56
C GLU A 256 9.65 31.60 6.79
N SER A 257 10.00 30.69 7.70
CA SER A 257 9.21 30.38 8.91
C SER A 257 9.12 31.59 9.84
N GLN A 258 10.24 32.28 10.03
CA GLN A 258 10.30 33.51 10.83
C GLN A 258 9.59 34.68 10.16
N TYR A 259 9.62 34.79 8.83
CA TYR A 259 8.88 35.81 8.11
C TYR A 259 7.36 35.61 8.25
N LEU A 260 6.88 34.39 7.98
CA LEU A 260 5.46 34.03 8.03
C LEU A 260 4.88 34.17 9.45
N ALA A 261 5.62 33.76 10.48
CA ALA A 261 5.22 33.91 11.88
C ALA A 261 5.19 35.38 12.36
N LYS A 262 5.95 36.28 11.73
CA LYS A 262 5.97 37.73 12.05
C LYS A 262 4.97 38.54 11.22
N ASN A 263 4.48 38.00 10.11
CA ASN A 263 3.55 38.67 9.21
C ASN A 263 2.09 38.49 9.70
N PRO A 264 1.34 39.57 10.03
CA PRO A 264 -0.01 39.46 10.58
C PRO A 264 -1.06 38.80 9.67
N ALA A 265 -0.81 38.73 8.36
CA ALA A 265 -1.70 38.04 7.42
C ALA A 265 -1.59 36.51 7.52
N THR A 266 -0.45 36.01 8.00
CA THR A 266 -0.09 34.58 8.00
C THR A 266 0.02 34.00 9.41
N ALA A 267 0.28 34.81 10.44
CA ALA A 267 0.57 34.38 11.82
C ALA A 267 -0.50 33.56 12.57
N ASN A 268 -1.64 33.23 11.95
CA ASN A 268 -2.67 32.34 12.52
C ASN A 268 -2.78 30.99 11.76
N LEU A 269 -2.01 30.78 10.70
CA LEU A 269 -2.02 29.57 9.88
C LEU A 269 -0.97 28.57 10.37
N THR A 270 -1.21 27.28 10.10
CA THR A 270 -0.23 26.21 10.28
C THR A 270 0.76 26.16 9.11
N GLN A 271 1.93 25.54 9.30
CA GLN A 271 2.97 25.48 8.28
C GLN A 271 2.46 24.86 6.95
N SER A 272 1.53 23.90 7.05
CA SER A 272 0.87 23.22 5.93
C SER A 272 -0.16 24.04 5.16
N GLU A 273 -0.56 25.23 5.65
CA GLU A 273 -1.56 26.10 5.00
C GLU A 273 -0.91 27.25 4.20
N TYR A 274 0.42 27.36 4.21
CA TYR A 274 1.18 28.36 3.47
C TYR A 274 1.57 27.85 2.08
N THR A 275 1.31 28.66 1.05
CA THR A 275 2.00 28.54 -0.25
C THR A 275 3.53 28.59 -0.02
N PRO A 276 4.31 27.63 -0.57
CA PRO A 276 5.77 27.70 -0.58
C PRO A 276 6.32 28.89 -1.38
N ILE A 277 7.64 29.00 -1.46
CA ILE A 277 8.33 29.92 -2.38
C ILE A 277 8.25 29.31 -3.78
N GLU A 278 7.48 29.93 -4.67
CA GLU A 278 7.23 29.42 -6.03
C GLU A 278 8.39 29.73 -6.99
N SER A 279 9.26 30.69 -6.67
CA SER A 279 10.45 30.98 -7.47
C SER A 279 11.53 31.70 -6.67
N LEU A 280 12.80 31.46 -7.02
CA LEU A 280 13.96 32.15 -6.45
C LEU A 280 14.42 33.37 -7.27
N ASP A 281 13.68 33.76 -8.31
CA ASP A 281 14.02 34.92 -9.14
C ASP A 281 14.20 36.19 -8.29
N GLY A 282 15.28 36.93 -8.54
CA GLY A 282 15.67 38.11 -7.76
C GLY A 282 16.83 37.84 -6.80
N MET A 283 17.04 36.59 -6.37
CA MET A 283 18.14 36.22 -5.47
C MET A 283 19.52 36.60 -6.03
N GLN A 284 19.71 36.58 -7.36
CA GLN A 284 21.00 36.88 -7.99
C GLN A 284 21.50 38.31 -7.68
N TYR A 285 20.59 39.24 -7.37
CA TYR A 285 20.94 40.60 -6.97
C TYR A 285 21.59 40.69 -5.59
N LEU A 286 21.42 39.67 -4.74
CA LEU A 286 22.04 39.62 -3.41
C LEU A 286 23.55 39.31 -3.47
N GLN A 287 24.09 38.97 -4.65
CA GLN A 287 25.55 39.02 -4.92
C GLN A 287 26.14 40.44 -4.75
N LEU A 288 25.29 41.48 -4.69
CA LEU A 288 25.69 42.89 -4.51
C LEU A 288 25.76 43.33 -3.04
N LEU A 289 25.54 42.43 -2.07
CA LEU A 289 25.69 42.74 -0.65
C LEU A 289 27.15 43.11 -0.33
N PRO A 290 27.40 44.10 0.56
CA PRO A 290 28.76 44.52 0.92
C PRO A 290 29.45 43.58 1.91
N HIS A 291 28.72 42.62 2.48
CA HIS A 291 29.20 41.62 3.44
C HIS A 291 28.67 40.23 3.08
N ASP A 292 29.59 39.29 2.91
CA ASP A 292 29.42 38.18 1.99
C ASP A 292 28.85 36.90 2.64
N THR A 293 27.75 36.99 3.40
CA THR A 293 27.02 35.76 3.81
C THR A 293 25.50 35.93 3.85
N ILE A 294 24.79 34.93 3.32
CA ILE A 294 23.35 34.77 3.49
C ILE A 294 23.07 33.46 4.25
N SER A 295 22.15 33.50 5.22
CA SER A 295 21.49 32.30 5.74
C SER A 295 20.13 32.19 5.08
N PHE A 296 19.93 31.21 4.21
CA PHE A 296 18.65 30.95 3.54
C PHE A 296 17.97 29.71 4.13
N THR A 297 16.70 29.86 4.51
CA THR A 297 15.79 28.80 4.95
C THR A 297 14.45 29.01 4.26
N GLY A 298 14.05 28.09 3.39
CA GLY A 298 12.77 28.18 2.69
C GLY A 298 12.31 26.86 2.05
N ARG A 299 10.98 26.70 2.00
CA ARG A 299 10.31 25.63 1.24
C ARG A 299 10.12 26.08 -0.19
N LEU A 300 10.51 25.26 -1.17
CA LEU A 300 10.30 25.51 -2.59
C LEU A 300 9.05 24.80 -3.09
N GLY A 301 8.27 25.46 -3.95
CA GLY A 301 7.08 24.90 -4.57
C GLY A 301 7.39 23.68 -5.44
N SER A 302 6.42 22.77 -5.53
CA SER A 302 6.53 21.52 -6.30
C SER A 302 5.36 21.29 -7.28
N ASP A 303 4.43 22.24 -7.42
CA ASP A 303 3.28 22.14 -8.32
C ASP A 303 3.52 22.65 -9.78
N GLU A 304 2.48 22.61 -10.62
CA GLU A 304 2.54 23.00 -12.04
C GLU A 304 2.99 24.46 -12.28
N ASN A 305 2.91 25.35 -11.29
CA ASN A 305 3.33 26.75 -11.35
C ASN A 305 4.79 26.95 -10.91
N ALA A 306 5.29 26.12 -10.00
CA ALA A 306 6.58 26.30 -9.33
C ALA A 306 7.81 26.36 -10.26
N ASN A 307 8.84 27.08 -9.86
CA ASN A 307 10.16 27.12 -10.46
C ASN A 307 11.24 26.84 -9.39
N PRO A 308 11.46 25.57 -9.00
CA PRO A 308 12.45 25.19 -7.97
C PRO A 308 13.92 25.29 -8.46
N SER A 309 14.20 26.14 -9.45
CA SER A 309 15.54 26.35 -9.98
C SER A 309 16.42 27.11 -8.99
N LEU A 310 17.60 26.56 -8.70
CA LEU A 310 18.61 27.17 -7.82
C LEU A 310 19.61 28.06 -8.57
N GLU A 311 19.48 28.21 -9.90
CA GLU A 311 20.32 29.12 -10.70
C GLU A 311 20.36 30.58 -10.18
N PRO A 312 19.25 31.17 -9.66
CA PRO A 312 19.28 32.50 -9.03
C PRO A 312 20.24 32.62 -7.83
N MET A 313 20.66 31.50 -7.23
CA MET A 313 21.58 31.47 -6.09
C MET A 313 23.06 31.30 -6.50
N TYR A 314 23.37 31.13 -7.79
CA TYR A 314 24.76 30.92 -8.24
C TYR A 314 25.62 32.16 -7.94
N GLY A 315 26.79 31.96 -7.32
CA GLY A 315 27.69 33.03 -6.89
C GLY A 315 27.24 33.78 -5.62
N ILE A 316 26.16 33.38 -4.97
CA ILE A 316 25.82 33.85 -3.62
C ILE A 316 26.69 33.09 -2.61
N LYS A 317 27.30 33.83 -1.69
CA LYS A 317 28.06 33.25 -0.57
C LYS A 317 27.14 32.96 0.61
N LEU A 318 27.25 31.75 1.17
CA LEU A 318 26.28 31.20 2.11
C LEU A 318 26.90 30.96 3.50
N ASN A 319 26.19 31.34 4.56
CA ASN A 319 26.44 30.85 5.92
C ASN A 319 25.62 29.59 6.19
N GLN A 320 24.35 29.58 5.79
CA GLN A 320 23.43 28.45 5.90
C GLN A 320 22.63 28.30 4.61
N LEU A 321 22.42 27.06 4.18
CA LEU A 321 21.54 26.68 3.08
C LEU A 321 20.55 25.61 3.55
N GLU A 322 19.29 25.98 3.69
CA GLU A 322 18.21 25.09 4.10
C GLU A 322 17.12 25.09 3.03
N LEU A 323 17.05 23.99 2.28
CA LEU A 323 16.08 23.75 1.22
C LEU A 323 15.14 22.62 1.65
N ILE A 324 13.85 22.93 1.69
CA ILE A 324 12.79 21.96 1.93
C ILE A 324 11.92 21.91 0.67
N GLY A 325 11.49 20.73 0.25
CA GLY A 325 10.71 20.57 -0.97
C GLY A 325 10.92 19.21 -1.61
N ASN A 326 10.31 19.01 -2.75
CA ASN A 326 10.39 17.74 -3.45
C ASN A 326 11.76 17.54 -4.13
N PHE A 327 12.43 16.42 -3.83
CA PHE A 327 13.67 16.01 -4.51
C PHE A 327 13.45 14.80 -5.45
N SER A 328 12.50 13.90 -5.18
CA SER A 328 12.40 12.61 -5.88
C SER A 328 11.00 12.09 -6.21
N ASP A 329 9.92 12.84 -5.93
CA ASP A 329 8.58 12.53 -6.41
C ASP A 329 8.40 13.12 -7.82
N ASN A 330 8.66 12.30 -8.83
CA ASN A 330 8.57 12.69 -10.24
C ASN A 330 7.15 13.06 -10.73
N SER A 331 6.10 12.86 -9.92
CA SER A 331 4.76 13.34 -10.23
C SER A 331 4.59 14.84 -9.98
N LYS A 332 5.50 15.43 -9.20
CA LYS A 332 5.64 16.85 -8.86
C LYS A 332 6.94 17.40 -9.49
N LYS A 333 7.17 18.71 -9.46
CA LYS A 333 8.45 19.31 -9.88
C LYS A 333 9.53 19.07 -8.82
N GLU A 334 10.77 18.88 -9.25
CA GLU A 334 11.89 18.45 -8.39
C GLU A 334 12.98 19.53 -8.26
N ILE A 335 13.50 19.71 -7.04
CA ILE A 335 14.67 20.54 -6.75
C ILE A 335 15.90 19.85 -7.34
N ASN A 336 16.48 20.42 -8.39
CA ASN A 336 17.53 19.79 -9.17
C ASN A 336 18.87 19.72 -8.39
N VAL A 337 19.27 18.53 -7.95
CA VAL A 337 20.47 18.34 -7.12
C VAL A 337 21.76 18.65 -7.87
N SER A 338 21.76 18.57 -9.21
CA SER A 338 22.89 19.03 -10.04
C SER A 338 23.09 20.55 -10.03
N GLN A 339 22.11 21.33 -9.56
CA GLN A 339 22.25 22.76 -9.30
C GLN A 339 22.87 23.04 -7.94
N ILE A 340 22.54 22.26 -6.90
CA ILE A 340 23.19 22.36 -5.57
C ILE A 340 24.70 22.20 -5.71
N ALA A 341 25.15 21.25 -6.53
CA ALA A 341 26.56 21.00 -6.82
C ALA A 341 27.32 22.18 -7.50
N LYS A 342 26.62 23.26 -7.89
CA LYS A 342 27.18 24.50 -8.47
C LYS A 342 27.12 25.69 -7.52
N LEU A 343 26.44 25.57 -6.37
CA LEU A 343 26.40 26.59 -5.33
C LEU A 343 27.74 26.67 -4.59
N GLU A 344 28.08 27.84 -4.05
CA GLU A 344 29.16 27.92 -3.07
C GLU A 344 28.77 27.10 -1.81
N THR A 345 29.72 26.35 -1.25
CA THR A 345 29.48 25.58 -0.03
C THR A 345 29.24 26.52 1.14
N PRO A 346 28.19 26.32 1.96
CA PRO A 346 27.94 27.17 3.11
C PRO A 346 29.07 27.07 4.15
N ILE A 347 29.28 28.13 4.93
CA ILE A 347 30.31 28.15 5.99
C ILE A 347 29.88 27.34 7.21
N GLY A 348 28.60 27.40 7.59
CA GLY A 348 28.04 26.76 8.79
C GLY A 348 27.30 25.46 8.51
N SER A 349 26.17 25.52 7.81
CA SER A 349 25.24 24.38 7.68
C SER A 349 24.57 24.24 6.31
N ALA A 350 24.30 22.99 5.94
CA ALA A 350 23.40 22.62 4.85
C ALA A 350 22.29 21.71 5.40
N TYR A 351 21.05 21.93 4.98
CA TYR A 351 19.90 21.11 5.34
C TYR A 351 19.06 20.88 4.07
N PHE A 352 18.82 19.62 3.73
CA PHE A 352 18.00 19.22 2.59
C PHE A 352 16.90 18.28 3.10
N ALA A 353 15.63 18.57 2.81
CA ALA A 353 14.54 17.69 3.23
C ALA A 353 13.38 17.61 2.24
N GLY A 354 12.81 16.41 2.10
CA GLY A 354 11.50 16.22 1.49
C GLY A 354 10.43 17.09 2.17
N ASP A 355 9.51 17.62 1.37
CA ASP A 355 8.24 18.22 1.84
C ASP A 355 7.15 17.17 2.13
N ASP A 356 7.36 15.93 1.70
CA ASP A 356 6.45 14.79 1.85
C ASP A 356 7.17 13.57 2.46
N GLY A 357 6.44 12.47 2.66
CA GLY A 357 7.00 11.21 3.15
C GLY A 357 7.97 10.57 2.15
N PHE A 358 9.28 10.63 2.45
CA PHE A 358 10.37 9.96 1.72
C PHE A 358 10.62 10.45 0.29
N ASN A 359 10.32 11.72 -0.02
CA ASN A 359 10.65 12.35 -1.31
C ASN A 359 11.89 13.27 -1.26
N GLY A 360 12.76 13.08 -0.26
CA GLY A 360 14.07 13.70 -0.17
C GLY A 360 15.17 12.93 -0.93
N ILE A 361 16.41 13.41 -0.82
CA ILE A 361 17.61 12.93 -1.56
C ILE A 361 17.66 11.38 -1.72
N THR A 362 17.86 10.92 -2.94
CA THR A 362 18.04 9.49 -3.29
C THR A 362 19.51 9.05 -3.36
N ASN A 363 19.73 7.74 -3.55
CA ASN A 363 21.05 7.16 -3.83
C ASN A 363 21.76 7.75 -5.08
N ASP A 364 21.04 8.17 -6.13
CA ASP A 364 21.65 8.71 -7.36
C ASP A 364 21.88 10.23 -7.27
N GLU A 365 21.00 10.95 -6.58
CA GLU A 365 21.25 12.34 -6.19
C GLU A 365 22.44 12.45 -5.24
N LEU A 366 22.60 11.53 -4.26
CA LEU A 366 23.76 11.56 -3.37
C LEU A 366 25.08 11.41 -4.14
N LYS A 367 25.14 10.55 -5.17
CA LYS A 367 26.32 10.42 -6.05
C LYS A 367 26.64 11.74 -6.78
N THR A 368 25.60 12.47 -7.17
CA THR A 368 25.70 13.79 -7.83
C THR A 368 26.15 14.88 -6.85
N LEU A 369 25.66 14.83 -5.61
CA LEU A 369 25.91 15.80 -4.54
C LEU A 369 27.26 15.57 -3.81
N ALA A 370 27.77 14.34 -3.80
CA ALA A 370 28.93 13.94 -3.01
C ALA A 370 30.20 14.81 -3.19
N PRO A 371 30.60 15.24 -4.40
CA PRO A 371 31.78 16.12 -4.56
C PRO A 371 31.63 17.46 -3.82
N TRP A 372 30.41 18.00 -3.78
CA TRP A 372 30.08 19.25 -3.09
C TRP A 372 30.08 19.07 -1.56
N VAL A 373 29.56 17.94 -1.06
CA VAL A 373 29.64 17.60 0.39
C VAL A 373 31.09 17.40 0.83
N VAL A 374 31.92 16.76 0.01
CA VAL A 374 33.35 16.63 0.26
C VAL A 374 34.00 18.02 0.32
N GLN A 375 33.70 18.93 -0.62
CA GLN A 375 34.20 20.31 -0.58
C GLN A 375 33.75 21.06 0.69
N PHE A 376 32.47 20.98 1.06
CA PHE A 376 31.92 21.62 2.26
C PHE A 376 32.63 21.12 3.53
N SER A 377 32.87 19.81 3.66
CA SER A 377 33.60 19.24 4.80
C SER A 377 35.07 19.67 4.92
N ASN A 378 35.67 20.15 3.84
CA ASN A 378 37.02 20.71 3.84
C ASN A 378 37.04 22.21 4.18
N ASN A 379 35.95 22.92 3.91
CA ASN A 379 35.83 24.37 4.13
C ASN A 379 35.39 24.72 5.57
N SER A 380 34.73 23.81 6.29
CA SER A 380 34.10 24.09 7.59
C SER A 380 34.63 23.24 8.74
N THR A 381 35.23 23.86 9.77
CA THR A 381 35.84 23.20 10.96
C THR A 381 34.83 22.66 12.00
N TYR A 382 33.54 22.99 11.82
CA TYR A 382 32.39 22.51 12.61
C TYR A 382 31.13 22.48 11.72
N GLY A 383 31.29 22.12 10.44
CA GLY A 383 30.18 22.12 9.48
C GLY A 383 29.16 21.02 9.76
N SER A 384 27.89 21.25 9.37
CA SER A 384 26.83 20.24 9.47
C SER A 384 26.06 20.09 8.17
N LEU A 385 25.88 18.86 7.69
CA LEU A 385 24.93 18.47 6.66
C LEU A 385 23.78 17.69 7.30
N VAL A 386 22.54 18.05 6.97
CA VAL A 386 21.33 17.30 7.32
C VAL A 386 20.60 16.86 6.06
N MET A 387 20.17 15.61 5.99
CA MET A 387 19.36 15.06 4.89
C MET A 387 18.17 14.29 5.45
N ASN A 388 16.99 14.91 5.46
CA ASN A 388 15.76 14.38 6.06
C ASN A 388 14.73 13.95 5.00
N GLY A 389 13.91 12.93 5.31
CA GLY A 389 13.03 12.30 4.33
C GLY A 389 13.79 11.65 3.18
N ASN A 390 15.05 11.28 3.38
CA ASN A 390 15.90 10.71 2.32
C ASN A 390 15.60 9.23 2.07
N THR A 391 16.06 8.71 0.93
CA THR A 391 15.90 7.30 0.51
C THR A 391 17.25 6.63 0.22
N ILE A 392 18.28 7.05 0.95
CA ILE A 392 19.67 6.62 0.73
C ILE A 392 19.95 5.32 1.48
N SER A 393 20.43 4.30 0.76
CA SER A 393 20.96 3.06 1.33
C SER A 393 22.47 2.88 1.10
N ASP A 394 23.10 3.71 0.27
CA ASP A 394 24.54 3.65 -0.01
C ASP A 394 25.21 5.02 0.19
N PHE A 395 25.77 5.23 1.39
CA PHE A 395 26.51 6.45 1.75
C PHE A 395 27.99 6.42 1.34
N SER A 396 28.46 5.36 0.69
CA SER A 396 29.86 5.24 0.23
C SER A 396 30.34 6.34 -0.76
N PRO A 397 29.48 7.04 -1.54
CA PRO A 397 29.90 8.23 -2.29
C PRO A 397 30.53 9.32 -1.40
N LEU A 398 30.17 9.38 -0.12
CA LEU A 398 30.74 10.33 0.84
C LEU A 398 32.06 9.85 1.49
N GLY A 399 32.64 8.72 1.07
CA GLY A 399 33.88 8.18 1.66
C GLY A 399 35.09 9.11 1.59
N GLY A 400 35.09 10.06 0.65
CA GLY A 400 36.10 11.10 0.51
C GLY A 400 35.96 12.30 1.47
N ILE A 401 34.97 12.30 2.38
CA ILE A 401 34.72 13.43 3.30
C ILE A 401 35.92 13.66 4.23
N ASN A 402 36.17 14.91 4.62
CA ASN A 402 37.25 15.22 5.55
C ASN A 402 36.94 14.64 6.94
N ARG A 403 37.92 13.95 7.52
CA ARG A 403 37.82 13.19 8.79
C ARG A 403 38.44 13.93 9.98
N ASN A 404 38.81 15.21 9.81
CA ASN A 404 39.58 16.01 10.78
C ASN A 404 38.93 17.36 11.12
N THR A 405 37.69 17.61 10.66
CA THR A 405 37.02 18.92 10.68
C THR A 405 35.75 18.95 11.53
N ASN A 406 35.64 18.06 12.53
CA ASN A 406 34.46 17.89 13.41
C ASN A 406 33.11 17.91 12.67
N PHE A 407 33.10 17.50 11.41
CA PHE A 407 31.95 17.70 10.53
C PHE A 407 30.84 16.73 10.93
N SER A 408 29.58 17.16 10.86
CA SER A 408 28.42 16.35 11.24
C SER A 408 27.59 16.02 10.01
N ILE A 409 27.31 14.75 9.78
CA ILE A 409 26.30 14.29 8.81
C ILE A 409 25.14 13.72 9.62
N ASN A 410 23.93 14.24 9.42
CA ASN A 410 22.72 13.81 10.11
C ASN A 410 21.68 13.37 9.08
N THR A 411 21.34 12.08 9.05
CA THR A 411 20.48 11.50 8.01
C THR A 411 19.24 10.86 8.61
N THR A 412 18.05 11.35 8.23
CA THR A 412 16.76 10.71 8.57
C THR A 412 16.08 10.26 7.29
N GLY A 413 15.80 8.97 7.14
CA GLY A 413 15.30 8.45 5.88
C GLY A 413 14.67 7.07 5.99
N GLY A 414 14.36 6.48 4.84
CA GLY A 414 13.85 5.12 4.79
C GLY A 414 14.10 4.39 3.49
N VAL A 415 14.18 3.07 3.58
CA VAL A 415 14.43 2.15 2.46
C VAL A 415 13.19 1.28 2.25
N TYR A 416 12.61 1.34 1.05
CA TYR A 416 11.61 0.36 0.62
C TYR A 416 12.28 -0.78 -0.13
N ASP A 417 12.06 -2.00 0.33
CA ASP A 417 12.50 -3.22 -0.33
C ASP A 417 11.26 -3.99 -0.83
N PRO A 418 11.04 -4.10 -2.15
CA PRO A 418 9.84 -4.73 -2.71
C PRO A 418 9.81 -6.26 -2.53
N THR A 419 10.84 -6.86 -1.91
CA THR A 419 10.93 -8.30 -1.67
C THR A 419 9.84 -8.74 -0.67
N THR A 420 8.80 -9.41 -1.17
CA THR A 420 7.73 -9.95 -0.31
C THR A 420 8.27 -10.98 0.68
N VAL A 421 8.11 -10.70 1.97
CA VAL A 421 8.37 -11.64 3.06
C VAL A 421 7.09 -12.33 3.52
N TYR A 422 7.23 -13.46 4.20
CA TYR A 422 6.10 -14.23 4.74
C TYR A 422 6.18 -14.31 6.25
N GLY A 423 5.06 -14.11 6.93
CA GLY A 423 4.95 -14.22 8.38
C GLY A 423 3.86 -15.20 8.79
N VAL A 424 3.99 -15.79 9.98
CA VAL A 424 2.92 -16.52 10.65
C VAL A 424 2.59 -15.78 11.93
N VAL A 425 1.31 -15.42 12.11
CA VAL A 425 0.89 -14.58 13.24
C VAL A 425 1.14 -15.29 14.57
N GLY A 426 1.77 -14.57 15.51
CA GLY A 426 2.10 -15.08 16.85
C GLY A 426 3.23 -16.10 16.91
N GLN A 427 4.07 -16.22 15.86
CA GLN A 427 5.19 -17.17 15.82
C GLN A 427 6.49 -16.49 15.34
N PRO A 428 7.68 -16.98 15.74
CA PRO A 428 8.95 -16.37 15.35
C PRO A 428 9.10 -16.24 13.84
N MET A 429 9.24 -15.00 13.38
CA MET A 429 9.40 -14.64 11.97
C MET A 429 10.85 -14.20 11.75
N GLN A 430 11.55 -14.88 10.85
CA GLN A 430 12.91 -14.55 10.41
C GLN A 430 12.89 -13.87 9.04
N PHE A 431 13.63 -12.79 8.86
CA PHE A 431 13.79 -12.10 7.57
C PHE A 431 15.21 -11.56 7.40
N THR A 432 15.51 -11.00 6.22
CA THR A 432 16.77 -10.32 5.91
C THR A 432 16.52 -8.85 5.62
N SER A 433 17.34 -7.98 6.21
CA SER A 433 17.37 -6.55 5.90
C SER A 433 17.93 -6.31 4.51
N THR A 434 17.52 -5.21 3.87
CA THR A 434 18.34 -4.63 2.80
C THR A 434 19.60 -4.00 3.43
N PRO A 435 20.82 -4.30 2.92
CA PRO A 435 22.06 -3.66 3.31
C PRO A 435 22.03 -2.13 3.27
N VAL A 436 22.57 -1.49 4.31
CA VAL A 436 22.87 -0.05 4.33
C VAL A 436 24.37 0.10 4.43
N LYS A 437 24.99 0.78 3.47
CA LYS A 437 26.45 1.02 3.48
C LYS A 437 26.78 2.37 4.08
N GLY A 438 27.74 2.38 5.00
CA GLY A 438 28.36 3.60 5.49
C GLY A 438 29.42 4.17 4.54
N LEU A 439 30.17 5.15 5.04
CA LEU A 439 31.06 5.98 4.25
C LEU A 439 32.31 5.22 3.75
N ASP A 440 32.73 4.15 4.43
CA ASP A 440 33.82 3.29 3.97
C ASP A 440 33.30 2.11 3.11
N GLY A 441 32.01 2.13 2.74
CA GLY A 441 31.33 1.06 1.99
C GLY A 441 31.00 -0.19 2.81
N GLU A 442 31.16 -0.11 4.14
CA GLU A 442 30.90 -1.18 5.09
C GLU A 442 29.41 -1.28 5.45
N ASP A 443 28.94 -2.48 5.79
CA ASP A 443 27.54 -2.66 6.20
C ASP A 443 27.31 -2.17 7.64
N VAL A 444 26.30 -1.32 7.81
CA VAL A 444 25.84 -0.80 9.10
C VAL A 444 24.43 -1.27 9.49
N SER A 445 23.77 -2.06 8.63
CA SER A 445 22.40 -2.59 8.81
C SER A 445 22.31 -3.83 9.71
N SER A 446 23.34 -4.09 10.53
CA SER A 446 23.56 -5.36 11.24
C SER A 446 23.13 -5.38 12.72
N ASN A 447 22.65 -4.26 13.29
CA ASN A 447 22.33 -4.11 14.71
C ASN A 447 20.95 -3.47 15.02
N TYR A 448 19.99 -3.50 14.09
CA TYR A 448 18.66 -2.94 14.32
C TYR A 448 17.91 -3.65 15.46
N GLY A 449 17.23 -2.86 16.31
CA GLY A 449 16.54 -3.34 17.50
C GLY A 449 15.04 -3.08 17.54
N PHE A 450 14.48 -2.40 16.54
CA PHE A 450 13.08 -1.95 16.54
C PHE A 450 12.27 -2.49 15.34
N THR A 451 10.98 -2.71 15.58
CA THR A 451 9.97 -3.06 14.56
C THR A 451 8.58 -2.58 15.01
N MET A 452 7.71 -2.24 14.06
CA MET A 452 6.31 -1.90 14.35
C MET A 452 5.39 -3.13 14.44
N ASN A 453 5.84 -4.33 14.05
CA ASN A 453 4.97 -5.48 13.84
C ASN A 453 4.64 -6.29 15.11
N THR A 454 4.87 -5.73 16.30
CA THR A 454 4.49 -6.32 17.60
C THR A 454 3.23 -5.66 18.18
N ALA A 455 2.74 -6.17 19.32
CA ALA A 455 1.53 -5.65 19.97
C ALA A 455 1.76 -4.37 20.78
N SER A 456 3.01 -3.96 21.00
CA SER A 456 3.40 -2.75 21.73
C SER A 456 4.84 -2.36 21.34
N PRO A 457 5.04 -1.82 20.11
CA PRO A 457 6.36 -1.61 19.53
C PRO A 457 7.37 -0.92 20.45
N ALA A 458 8.49 -1.61 20.72
CA ALA A 458 9.56 -1.13 21.58
C ALA A 458 10.95 -1.52 21.03
N TYR A 459 11.98 -0.78 21.45
CA TYR A 459 13.36 -1.20 21.22
C TYR A 459 13.66 -2.50 21.99
N GLY A 460 14.17 -3.50 21.28
CA GLY A 460 14.37 -4.88 21.76
C GLY A 460 13.39 -5.90 21.19
N ASP A 461 12.32 -5.45 20.50
CA ASP A 461 11.37 -6.35 19.83
C ASP A 461 11.97 -7.08 18.60
N LEU A 462 13.03 -6.50 18.01
CA LEU A 462 13.78 -7.09 16.91
C LEU A 462 15.09 -7.70 17.42
N THR A 463 15.39 -8.94 17.04
CA THR A 463 16.62 -9.63 17.41
C THR A 463 17.51 -9.90 16.19
N ALA A 464 18.65 -9.21 16.09
CA ALA A 464 19.69 -9.51 15.10
C ALA A 464 20.26 -10.94 15.26
N LYS A 465 20.65 -11.56 14.14
CA LYS A 465 21.30 -12.89 14.07
C LYS A 465 22.65 -12.86 13.35
N GLY A 466 23.10 -11.69 12.87
CA GLY A 466 24.23 -11.55 11.96
C GLY A 466 23.84 -11.86 10.51
N ASN A 467 24.70 -11.49 9.56
CA ASN A 467 24.41 -11.55 8.10
C ASN A 467 23.03 -10.93 7.79
N ASP A 468 22.79 -9.77 8.39
CA ASP A 468 21.63 -8.87 8.19
C ASP A 468 20.28 -9.57 8.39
N THR A 469 20.31 -10.70 9.08
CA THR A 469 19.18 -11.57 9.38
C THR A 469 18.61 -11.18 10.74
N TYR A 470 17.29 -11.02 10.79
CA TYR A 470 16.55 -10.56 11.96
C TYR A 470 15.42 -11.52 12.33
N VAL A 471 15.06 -11.55 13.61
CA VAL A 471 13.93 -12.33 14.13
C VAL A 471 13.03 -11.48 15.01
N ILE A 472 11.73 -11.47 14.70
CA ILE A 472 10.64 -10.97 15.55
C ILE A 472 10.01 -12.16 16.26
N GLN A 473 9.89 -12.12 17.59
CA GLN A 473 9.44 -13.30 18.36
C GLN A 473 7.92 -13.53 18.29
N ASN A 474 7.12 -12.46 18.34
CA ASN A 474 5.66 -12.53 18.44
C ASN A 474 4.99 -11.47 17.55
N PRO A 475 5.05 -11.60 16.21
CA PRO A 475 4.47 -10.65 15.28
C PRO A 475 2.93 -10.72 15.28
N THR A 476 2.26 -9.58 15.11
CA THR A 476 0.79 -9.45 15.25
C THR A 476 -0.01 -9.62 13.97
N GLY A 477 0.61 -9.47 12.80
CA GLY A 477 -0.12 -9.42 11.53
C GLY A 477 -1.06 -8.22 11.37
N SER A 478 -0.82 -7.12 12.09
CA SER A 478 -1.68 -5.93 12.09
C SER A 478 -1.32 -4.88 11.02
N TYR A 479 -0.29 -5.12 10.21
CA TYR A 479 0.21 -4.24 9.15
C TYR A 479 0.58 -5.09 7.93
N ASP A 480 0.20 -4.64 6.73
CA ASP A 480 0.53 -5.33 5.46
C ASP A 480 2.00 -5.13 5.03
N GLU A 481 2.75 -4.32 5.78
CA GLU A 481 4.19 -4.09 5.64
C GLU A 481 4.93 -4.54 6.91
N LEU A 482 6.06 -5.20 6.72
CA LEU A 482 7.07 -5.47 7.74
C LEU A 482 7.93 -4.20 7.86
N VAL A 483 7.89 -3.55 9.00
CA VAL A 483 8.58 -2.28 9.25
C VAL A 483 9.55 -2.43 10.42
N TYR A 484 10.80 -2.06 10.19
CA TYR A 484 11.92 -2.30 11.12
C TYR A 484 13.05 -1.28 10.94
N GLY A 485 13.99 -1.20 11.88
CA GLY A 485 15.19 -0.37 11.74
C GLY A 485 15.60 0.31 13.04
N ASP A 486 15.93 1.59 12.92
CA ASP A 486 16.15 2.52 14.02
C ASP A 486 14.80 2.92 14.66
N SER A 487 14.78 3.14 15.98
CA SER A 487 13.56 3.58 16.71
C SER A 487 13.44 5.10 16.83
N GLY A 488 14.43 5.85 16.32
CA GLY A 488 14.59 7.27 16.61
C GLY A 488 15.02 7.54 18.06
N PHE A 489 15.01 8.83 18.43
CA PHE A 489 15.43 9.32 19.74
C PHE A 489 14.33 9.09 20.80
N ASP A 490 14.47 8.07 21.66
CA ASP A 490 13.55 7.83 22.80
C ASP A 490 13.69 8.95 23.86
N PRO A 491 12.60 9.65 24.25
CA PRO A 491 12.66 10.78 25.18
C PRO A 491 13.00 10.40 26.63
N LYS A 492 13.03 9.10 26.95
CA LYS A 492 13.44 8.57 28.26
C LYS A 492 14.93 8.21 28.29
N TYR A 493 15.59 8.12 27.12
CA TYR A 493 17.01 7.80 27.03
C TYR A 493 17.88 9.06 27.14
N ASN A 494 18.90 8.99 28.00
CA ASN A 494 19.86 10.07 28.18
C ASN A 494 20.90 10.04 27.05
N PRO A 495 20.98 11.08 26.18
CA PRO A 495 21.83 11.06 24.99
C PRO A 495 23.33 11.00 25.32
N THR A 496 23.71 11.28 26.58
CA THR A 496 25.12 11.27 27.02
C THR A 496 25.75 9.87 27.03
N TYR A 497 24.97 8.78 27.11
CA TYR A 497 25.52 7.43 27.33
C TYR A 497 24.90 6.27 26.56
N ASN A 498 23.70 6.39 25.96
CA ASN A 498 23.17 5.31 25.12
C ASN A 498 22.20 5.85 24.06
N LEU A 499 22.70 5.99 22.82
CA LEU A 499 21.94 6.43 21.65
C LEU A 499 21.27 5.24 20.92
N GLY A 500 20.92 4.17 21.66
CA GLY A 500 20.61 2.84 21.10
C GLY A 500 19.47 2.76 20.08
N GLY A 501 18.66 3.81 19.95
CA GLY A 501 17.60 3.92 18.94
C GLY A 501 18.02 4.47 17.58
N VAL A 502 19.28 4.89 17.39
CA VAL A 502 19.83 5.41 16.12
C VAL A 502 21.28 4.96 15.90
N LEU A 503 21.69 4.81 14.64
CA LEU A 503 23.10 4.57 14.31
C LEU A 503 23.93 5.84 14.53
N VAL A 504 25.02 5.73 15.29
CA VAL A 504 26.04 6.80 15.40
C VAL A 504 27.44 6.21 15.20
N LYS A 505 28.19 6.79 14.26
CA LYS A 505 29.53 6.35 13.90
C LYS A 505 30.49 7.53 13.75
N GLN A 506 31.74 7.33 14.18
CA GLN A 506 32.82 8.31 14.06
C GLN A 506 33.81 7.90 12.98
N TYR A 507 34.18 8.85 12.13
CA TYR A 507 35.18 8.74 11.07
C TYR A 507 36.26 9.79 11.34
N GLY A 508 37.22 9.44 12.22
CA GLY A 508 38.14 10.42 12.79
C GLY A 508 37.40 11.34 13.78
N THR A 509 37.43 12.65 13.55
CA THR A 509 36.59 13.63 14.27
C THR A 509 35.20 13.82 13.66
N THR A 510 34.99 13.34 12.44
CA THR A 510 33.77 13.59 11.66
C THR A 510 32.71 12.56 12.01
N GLN A 511 31.55 13.02 12.43
CA GLN A 511 30.47 12.19 12.95
C GLN A 511 29.39 11.97 11.90
N TRP A 512 28.90 10.74 11.81
CA TRP A 512 27.67 10.40 11.11
C TRP A 512 26.63 9.91 12.12
N ILE A 513 25.46 10.53 12.10
CA ILE A 513 24.26 10.12 12.83
C ILE A 513 23.21 9.75 11.78
N ASN A 514 22.64 8.55 11.89
CA ASN A 514 21.70 8.02 10.93
C ASN A 514 20.49 7.39 11.65
N ASN A 515 19.30 7.74 11.17
CA ASN A 515 18.01 7.24 11.65
C ASN A 515 17.24 6.72 10.42
N MET A 516 17.32 5.42 10.19
CA MET A 516 16.80 4.74 9.00
C MET A 516 15.71 3.74 9.36
N ILE A 517 14.58 3.82 8.68
CA ILE A 517 13.52 2.81 8.75
C ILE A 517 13.39 2.05 7.43
N HIS A 518 13.11 0.77 7.51
CA HIS A 518 12.93 -0.12 6.37
C HIS A 518 11.48 -0.60 6.31
N ALA A 519 10.97 -0.80 5.11
CA ALA A 519 9.69 -1.46 4.87
C ALA A 519 9.81 -2.55 3.78
N GLN A 520 9.15 -3.68 4.01
CA GLN A 520 9.01 -4.81 3.08
C GLN A 520 7.54 -5.25 3.02
N PRO A 521 6.96 -5.56 1.84
CA PRO A 521 5.63 -6.17 1.77
C PRO A 521 5.58 -7.50 2.53
N VAL A 522 4.57 -7.74 3.37
CA VAL A 522 4.46 -8.99 4.14
C VAL A 522 3.13 -9.70 3.94
N VAL A 523 3.20 -11.00 3.60
CA VAL A 523 2.03 -11.87 3.52
C VAL A 523 1.89 -12.64 4.82
N TRP A 524 0.88 -12.28 5.62
CA TRP A 524 0.55 -12.94 6.89
C TRP A 524 -0.28 -14.20 6.70
N GLN A 525 0.13 -15.27 7.37
CA GLN A 525 -0.62 -16.52 7.49
C GLN A 525 -1.16 -16.68 8.92
N SER A 526 -2.36 -17.23 9.05
CA SER A 526 -2.96 -17.63 10.35
C SER A 526 -2.35 -18.92 10.92
N GLY A 527 -1.62 -19.68 10.10
CA GLY A 527 -0.84 -20.87 10.42
C GLY A 527 0.00 -21.23 9.18
N PRO A 528 1.18 -21.87 9.33
CA PRO A 528 2.05 -22.15 8.19
C PRO A 528 1.38 -23.12 7.21
N SER A 529 1.71 -23.06 5.92
CA SER A 529 0.92 -23.73 4.88
C SER A 529 1.75 -24.48 3.83
N VAL A 530 1.17 -25.56 3.31
CA VAL A 530 1.64 -26.28 2.11
C VAL A 530 0.52 -26.29 1.06
N GLU A 531 0.80 -25.82 -0.15
CA GLU A 531 -0.08 -25.96 -1.30
C GLU A 531 0.33 -27.17 -2.15
N ILE A 532 -0.59 -28.12 -2.34
CA ILE A 532 -0.45 -29.21 -3.30
C ILE A 532 -0.96 -28.72 -4.66
N LYS A 533 -0.14 -28.83 -5.71
CA LYS A 533 -0.51 -28.50 -7.10
C LYS A 533 -0.57 -29.78 -7.93
N TYR A 534 -1.72 -30.05 -8.53
CA TYR A 534 -1.97 -31.28 -9.28
C TYR A 534 -1.80 -31.02 -10.79
N THR A 535 -0.82 -31.67 -11.43
CA THR A 535 -0.42 -31.39 -12.82
C THR A 535 -0.38 -32.64 -13.70
N ASN A 536 -0.59 -32.45 -15.00
CA ASN A 536 -0.35 -33.45 -16.03
C ASN A 536 1.16 -33.68 -16.24
N SER A 537 1.51 -34.74 -16.99
CA SER A 537 2.89 -35.12 -17.33
C SER A 537 3.64 -34.12 -18.22
N ASP A 538 2.96 -33.10 -18.73
CA ASP A 538 3.53 -31.97 -19.48
C ASP A 538 3.70 -30.70 -18.60
N GLY A 539 3.34 -30.77 -17.32
CA GLY A 539 3.37 -29.65 -16.37
C GLY A 539 2.12 -28.76 -16.36
N THR A 540 1.14 -28.98 -17.25
CA THR A 540 -0.12 -28.23 -17.23
C THR A 540 -0.95 -28.57 -15.98
N PRO A 541 -1.70 -27.62 -15.39
CA PRO A 541 -2.56 -27.92 -14.24
C PRO A 541 -3.70 -28.86 -14.64
N ILE A 542 -3.98 -29.86 -13.81
CA ILE A 542 -5.24 -30.60 -13.87
C ILE A 542 -6.33 -29.61 -13.46
N LEU A 543 -7.39 -29.49 -14.27
CA LEU A 543 -8.49 -28.59 -13.97
C LEU A 543 -9.61 -29.30 -13.21
N ASN A 544 -10.17 -28.63 -12.21
CA ASN A 544 -11.39 -29.07 -11.54
C ASN A 544 -12.62 -28.84 -12.42
N ALA A 545 -13.79 -29.32 -11.98
CA ALA A 545 -15.04 -29.26 -12.76
C ALA A 545 -15.55 -27.83 -13.09
N ASN A 546 -14.96 -26.77 -12.51
CA ASN A 546 -15.25 -25.37 -12.84
C ASN A 546 -14.15 -24.74 -13.75
N GLY A 547 -13.23 -25.54 -14.31
CA GLY A 547 -12.17 -25.07 -15.21
C GLY A 547 -10.99 -24.36 -14.52
N GLN A 548 -10.93 -24.37 -13.19
CA GLN A 548 -9.83 -23.79 -12.41
C GLN A 548 -8.78 -24.84 -12.07
N PRO A 549 -7.49 -24.49 -11.90
CA PRO A 549 -6.46 -25.41 -11.41
C PRO A 549 -6.91 -26.16 -10.15
N LEU A 550 -6.69 -27.47 -10.13
CA LEU A 550 -6.86 -28.30 -8.95
C LEU A 550 -5.64 -28.07 -8.04
N THR A 551 -5.87 -27.45 -6.89
CA THR A 551 -4.89 -27.32 -5.81
C THR A 551 -5.55 -27.64 -4.47
N LYS A 552 -4.73 -28.00 -3.46
CA LYS A 552 -5.18 -28.21 -2.08
C LYS A 552 -4.20 -27.56 -1.11
N THR A 553 -4.64 -26.58 -0.34
CA THR A 553 -3.83 -26.01 0.75
C THR A 553 -4.08 -26.77 2.05
N VAL A 554 -3.01 -27.15 2.73
CA VAL A 554 -3.04 -27.77 4.07
C VAL A 554 -2.29 -26.86 5.04
N THR A 555 -2.97 -26.43 6.10
CA THR A 555 -2.47 -25.48 7.10
C THR A 555 -2.10 -26.19 8.40
N GLY A 556 -0.88 -25.98 8.88
CA GLY A 556 -0.38 -26.45 10.17
C GLY A 556 -0.78 -25.54 11.34
N THR A 557 -0.34 -25.92 12.54
CA THR A 557 -0.44 -25.07 13.74
C THR A 557 0.86 -24.31 13.95
N THR A 558 2.01 -25.00 14.07
CA THR A 558 3.30 -24.39 14.40
C THR A 558 4.32 -24.54 13.27
N ILE A 559 5.16 -23.52 13.07
CA ILE A 559 6.38 -23.66 12.26
C ILE A 559 7.25 -24.75 12.90
N GLY A 560 7.72 -25.70 12.09
CA GLY A 560 8.46 -26.86 12.54
C GLY A 560 7.61 -28.06 12.96
N ASP A 561 6.27 -27.95 13.04
CA ASP A 561 5.40 -29.13 13.13
C ASP A 561 5.53 -29.99 11.87
N SER A 562 5.29 -31.30 12.00
CA SER A 562 5.37 -32.24 10.88
C SER A 562 4.03 -32.37 10.16
N PHE A 563 4.05 -32.50 8.83
CA PHE A 563 2.90 -32.84 8.00
C PHE A 563 3.10 -34.19 7.31
N ASP A 564 2.00 -34.82 6.88
CA ASP A 564 1.97 -35.98 5.99
C ASP A 564 0.83 -35.81 4.98
N LEU A 565 1.17 -35.73 3.70
CA LEU A 565 0.23 -35.54 2.59
C LEU A 565 0.02 -36.82 1.76
N SER A 566 0.43 -37.99 2.27
CA SER A 566 0.27 -39.30 1.60
C SER A 566 -1.19 -39.63 1.26
N GLY A 567 -2.16 -39.20 2.08
CA GLY A 567 -3.59 -39.34 1.79
C GLY A 567 -4.10 -38.47 0.64
N ASP A 568 -3.35 -37.43 0.25
CA ASP A 568 -3.78 -36.41 -0.72
C ASP A 568 -3.30 -36.68 -2.15
N THR A 569 -2.77 -37.88 -2.42
CA THR A 569 -2.25 -38.28 -3.75
C THR A 569 -3.32 -38.74 -4.74
N ALA A 570 -4.55 -39.01 -4.31
CA ALA A 570 -5.60 -39.54 -5.17
C ALA A 570 -6.25 -38.44 -6.05
N VAL A 571 -6.38 -38.70 -7.35
CA VAL A 571 -7.07 -37.82 -8.31
C VAL A 571 -7.88 -38.67 -9.30
N ASP A 572 -9.18 -38.45 -9.37
CA ASP A 572 -10.11 -39.28 -10.16
C ASP A 572 -9.81 -39.23 -11.67
N GLY A 573 -9.64 -40.40 -12.27
CA GLY A 573 -9.32 -40.54 -13.70
C GLY A 573 -7.84 -40.34 -14.05
N TYR A 574 -6.97 -40.20 -13.05
CA TYR A 574 -5.52 -40.00 -13.23
C TYR A 574 -4.69 -41.03 -12.45
N THR A 575 -3.41 -41.16 -12.80
CA THR A 575 -2.43 -42.01 -12.11
C THR A 575 -1.15 -41.21 -11.88
N LEU A 576 -0.72 -41.10 -10.61
CA LEU A 576 0.51 -40.41 -10.21
C LEU A 576 1.73 -41.02 -10.94
N GLN A 577 2.73 -40.20 -11.26
CA GLN A 577 3.91 -40.60 -12.03
C GLN A 577 5.21 -40.36 -11.27
N ASN A 578 6.07 -41.39 -11.23
CA ASN A 578 7.47 -41.31 -10.76
C ASN A 578 7.63 -40.93 -9.26
N PRO A 579 8.85 -40.93 -8.68
CA PRO A 579 8.98 -40.97 -7.22
C PRO A 579 8.47 -39.66 -6.61
N VAL A 580 7.54 -39.80 -5.68
CA VAL A 580 6.82 -38.68 -5.10
C VAL A 580 7.82 -37.76 -4.37
N PRO A 581 7.72 -36.41 -4.51
CA PRO A 581 8.38 -35.51 -3.58
C PRO A 581 7.99 -35.87 -2.13
N THR A 582 8.84 -35.54 -1.16
CA THR A 582 8.63 -35.92 0.24
C THR A 582 7.33 -35.32 0.80
N LEU A 583 6.25 -36.10 0.73
CA LEU A 583 4.92 -35.75 1.24
C LEU A 583 4.88 -35.63 2.76
N GLN A 584 5.87 -36.22 3.42
CA GLN A 584 6.17 -36.00 4.82
C GLN A 584 7.27 -34.94 4.93
N GLY A 585 7.03 -33.92 5.73
CA GLY A 585 7.93 -32.78 5.89
C GLY A 585 7.63 -31.99 7.15
N LYS A 586 8.22 -30.80 7.26
CA LYS A 586 7.94 -29.85 8.33
C LYS A 586 7.46 -28.53 7.75
N TYR A 587 6.47 -27.94 8.41
CA TYR A 587 5.95 -26.62 8.09
C TYR A 587 7.04 -25.55 8.24
N THR A 588 7.22 -24.71 7.22
CA THR A 588 8.12 -23.54 7.28
C THR A 588 7.35 -22.24 7.45
N GLN A 589 8.07 -21.16 7.77
CA GLN A 589 7.53 -19.80 7.78
C GLN A 589 6.97 -19.39 6.40
N ASN A 590 7.76 -19.57 5.34
CA ASN A 590 7.30 -19.35 3.97
C ASN A 590 6.32 -20.47 3.56
N PRO A 591 5.23 -20.15 2.83
CA PRO A 591 4.35 -21.14 2.22
C PRO A 591 5.14 -22.11 1.35
N GLN A 592 4.88 -23.40 1.51
CA GLN A 592 5.53 -24.46 0.73
C GLN A 592 4.63 -24.84 -0.45
N THR A 593 5.21 -25.29 -1.56
CA THR A 593 4.46 -25.85 -2.68
C THR A 593 4.99 -27.24 -3.02
N ILE A 594 4.08 -28.22 -3.16
CA ILE A 594 4.39 -29.58 -3.59
C ILE A 594 3.62 -29.85 -4.88
N THR A 595 4.33 -30.00 -5.99
CA THR A 595 3.73 -30.35 -7.28
C THR A 595 3.67 -31.88 -7.43
N LEU A 596 2.49 -32.40 -7.71
CA LEU A 596 2.24 -33.82 -7.96
C LEU A 596 1.87 -34.02 -9.43
N THR A 597 2.64 -34.87 -10.12
CA THR A 597 2.55 -35.07 -11.57
C THR A 597 1.83 -36.38 -11.90
N TYR A 598 0.85 -36.32 -12.80
CA TYR A 598 -0.03 -37.42 -13.15
C TYR A 598 -0.11 -37.67 -14.65
N LYS A 599 -0.61 -38.85 -14.99
CA LYS A 599 -1.01 -39.23 -16.35
C LYS A 599 -2.49 -39.59 -16.35
N ALA A 600 -3.26 -39.09 -17.32
CA ALA A 600 -4.67 -39.44 -17.46
C ALA A 600 -4.85 -40.93 -17.80
N ILE A 601 -5.85 -41.57 -17.20
CA ILE A 601 -6.20 -42.97 -17.46
C ILE A 601 -6.96 -43.03 -18.81
N PRO A 602 -6.51 -43.82 -19.80
CA PRO A 602 -7.17 -43.87 -21.11
C PRO A 602 -8.61 -44.38 -21.03
N LYS A 603 -9.56 -43.56 -21.46
CA LYS A 603 -10.98 -43.92 -21.52
C LYS A 603 -11.23 -44.79 -22.75
N SER A 604 -11.55 -46.07 -22.53
CA SER A 604 -11.74 -47.06 -23.60
C SER A 604 -12.93 -46.67 -24.50
N THR A 605 -12.65 -46.31 -25.76
CA THR A 605 -13.64 -45.91 -26.75
C THR A 605 -14.13 -47.10 -27.57
N TYR A 606 -15.41 -47.46 -27.45
CA TYR A 606 -16.02 -48.52 -28.25
C TYR A 606 -16.63 -47.94 -29.53
N THR A 607 -15.96 -48.10 -30.67
CA THR A 607 -16.38 -47.52 -31.96
C THR A 607 -17.36 -48.43 -32.69
N GLY A 608 -18.66 -48.25 -32.45
CA GLY A 608 -19.73 -48.94 -33.18
C GLY A 608 -20.08 -48.24 -34.49
N THR A 609 -19.53 -48.69 -35.62
CA THR A 609 -19.97 -48.23 -36.96
C THR A 609 -21.34 -48.79 -37.32
N THR A 610 -22.26 -47.93 -37.76
CA THR A 610 -23.56 -48.33 -38.27
C THR A 610 -23.45 -48.97 -39.65
N SER A 611 -24.15 -50.09 -39.85
CA SER A 611 -24.52 -50.60 -41.17
C SER A 611 -25.87 -51.30 -41.10
N SER A 612 -26.69 -51.14 -42.14
CA SER A 612 -28.03 -51.71 -42.21
C SER A 612 -27.98 -53.09 -42.89
N GLY A 613 -28.64 -54.08 -42.29
CA GLY A 613 -28.61 -55.46 -42.79
C GLY A 613 -29.60 -56.37 -42.09
N SER A 614 -30.84 -56.41 -42.59
CA SER A 614 -31.83 -57.43 -42.17
C SER A 614 -31.48 -58.79 -42.78
N THR A 615 -31.63 -59.87 -42.01
CA THR A 615 -32.43 -61.07 -42.39
C THR A 615 -32.56 -62.02 -41.19
N THR A 616 -33.78 -62.52 -40.95
CA THR A 616 -34.11 -63.50 -39.91
C THR A 616 -33.74 -64.93 -40.32
N THR A 617 -33.25 -65.76 -39.40
CA THR A 617 -33.45 -67.22 -39.45
C THR A 617 -33.61 -67.80 -38.06
N THR A 618 -34.46 -68.83 -37.94
CA THR A 618 -34.93 -69.40 -36.66
C THR A 618 -34.55 -70.88 -36.57
N THR A 619 -33.99 -71.32 -35.46
CA THR A 619 -34.02 -72.73 -35.02
C THR A 619 -34.17 -72.83 -33.51
N THR A 620 -35.16 -73.59 -33.06
CA THR A 620 -35.47 -73.86 -31.64
C THR A 620 -35.01 -75.29 -31.25
N PRO A 621 -35.22 -75.81 -30.02
CA PRO A 621 -34.10 -76.33 -29.23
C PRO A 621 -34.03 -77.86 -29.15
N THR A 622 -33.03 -78.37 -28.41
CA THR A 622 -33.02 -79.76 -27.91
C THR A 622 -32.39 -79.82 -26.52
N ALA A 623 -32.97 -80.60 -25.62
CA ALA A 623 -32.59 -80.74 -24.21
C ALA A 623 -33.20 -82.07 -23.65
N PRO A 624 -32.91 -82.49 -22.40
CA PRO A 624 -31.57 -82.74 -21.85
C PRO A 624 -31.48 -84.07 -21.06
N THR A 625 -30.30 -84.67 -20.89
CA THR A 625 -30.12 -85.81 -19.96
C THR A 625 -28.71 -85.90 -19.34
N THR A 626 -28.51 -85.26 -18.17
CA THR A 626 -27.86 -85.84 -16.95
C THR A 626 -27.83 -84.83 -15.79
N PRO A 627 -28.47 -85.12 -14.63
CA PRO A 627 -28.15 -84.54 -13.32
C PRO A 627 -27.00 -85.34 -12.63
N PRO A 628 -26.46 -85.00 -11.42
CA PRO A 628 -27.02 -84.10 -10.40
C PRO A 628 -26.04 -83.11 -9.68
N THR A 629 -26.62 -82.26 -8.81
CA THR A 629 -26.11 -81.63 -7.54
C THR A 629 -24.59 -81.42 -7.33
N SER A 630 -24.09 -80.27 -6.85
CA SER A 630 -24.75 -79.14 -6.16
C SER A 630 -23.97 -77.83 -6.37
N ASN A 631 -24.63 -76.69 -6.06
CA ASN A 631 -24.12 -75.31 -6.04
C ASN A 631 -23.63 -74.75 -7.39
N ASP A 632 -24.46 -73.89 -8.00
CA ASP A 632 -24.01 -72.56 -8.42
C ASP A 632 -25.22 -71.64 -8.71
N GLU A 633 -25.06 -70.33 -8.47
CA GLU A 633 -26.10 -69.32 -8.72
C GLU A 633 -26.13 -68.89 -10.20
N VAL A 634 -27.00 -69.50 -11.00
CA VAL A 634 -27.32 -68.98 -12.35
C VAL A 634 -28.83 -68.79 -12.52
N GLN A 635 -29.33 -67.66 -12.05
CA GLN A 635 -30.63 -67.13 -12.46
C GLN A 635 -30.49 -65.81 -13.24
N SER A 636 -31.16 -65.77 -14.40
CA SER A 636 -31.76 -64.60 -15.03
C SER A 636 -30.98 -63.27 -14.99
N ARG A 637 -30.21 -63.00 -16.05
CA ARG A 637 -29.81 -61.62 -16.42
C ARG A 637 -30.79 -61.12 -17.49
N ILE A 638 -31.75 -60.30 -17.07
CA ILE A 638 -32.71 -59.64 -17.98
C ILE A 638 -31.99 -58.51 -18.74
N PRO A 639 -32.05 -58.45 -20.08
CA PRO A 639 -31.54 -57.31 -20.84
C PRO A 639 -32.45 -56.09 -20.66
N ILE A 640 -31.85 -54.92 -20.44
CA ILE A 640 -32.56 -53.66 -20.19
C ILE A 640 -32.07 -52.57 -21.15
N THR A 641 -32.97 -51.70 -21.61
CA THR A 641 -32.63 -50.54 -22.45
C THR A 641 -32.14 -49.40 -21.57
N VAL A 642 -31.00 -48.80 -21.92
CA VAL A 642 -30.36 -47.73 -21.15
C VAL A 642 -30.27 -46.47 -22.00
N ASP A 643 -31.06 -45.45 -21.63
CA ASP A 643 -31.13 -44.17 -22.34
C ASP A 643 -30.16 -43.18 -21.69
N SER A 644 -29.07 -42.83 -22.37
CA SER A 644 -28.02 -41.96 -21.81
C SER A 644 -28.30 -40.48 -22.00
N LEU A 645 -28.13 -39.69 -20.95
CA LEU A 645 -28.33 -38.23 -20.93
C LEU A 645 -27.05 -37.47 -21.33
N SER A 646 -26.29 -37.99 -22.30
CA SER A 646 -25.00 -37.45 -22.73
C SER A 646 -25.13 -36.51 -23.93
N GLY A 647 -24.72 -35.25 -23.77
CA GLY A 647 -24.83 -34.19 -24.78
C GLY A 647 -25.91 -33.17 -24.42
N PRO A 648 -26.18 -32.17 -25.28
CA PRO A 648 -27.23 -31.17 -25.03
C PRO A 648 -28.59 -31.83 -24.83
N GLN A 649 -29.21 -31.59 -23.68
CA GLN A 649 -30.56 -32.06 -23.33
C GLN A 649 -31.53 -30.87 -23.32
N THR A 650 -32.83 -31.14 -23.29
CA THR A 650 -33.88 -30.13 -23.04
C THR A 650 -34.97 -30.71 -22.13
N GLY A 651 -35.59 -29.86 -21.31
CA GLY A 651 -36.74 -30.25 -20.47
C GLY A 651 -36.38 -31.17 -19.29
N GLU A 652 -37.22 -32.16 -18.98
CA GLU A 652 -37.01 -33.08 -17.83
C GLU A 652 -35.61 -33.73 -17.86
N ASN A 653 -35.13 -34.11 -19.04
CA ASN A 653 -33.82 -34.72 -19.23
C ASN A 653 -32.64 -33.76 -18.95
N GLU A 654 -32.81 -32.46 -19.17
CA GLU A 654 -31.83 -31.43 -18.83
C GLU A 654 -31.73 -31.27 -17.31
N LEU A 655 -32.89 -31.26 -16.65
CA LEU A 655 -32.97 -31.16 -15.19
C LEU A 655 -32.37 -32.41 -14.52
N LEU A 656 -32.71 -33.62 -14.99
CA LEU A 656 -32.10 -34.88 -14.52
C LEU A 656 -30.58 -34.93 -14.78
N ALA A 657 -30.10 -34.47 -15.94
CA ALA A 657 -28.67 -34.40 -16.23
C ALA A 657 -27.93 -33.42 -15.29
N SER A 658 -28.59 -32.30 -14.93
CA SER A 658 -28.08 -31.31 -13.96
C SER A 658 -28.01 -31.85 -12.53
N LEU A 659 -28.97 -32.71 -12.15
CA LEU A 659 -29.01 -33.48 -10.90
C LEU A 659 -28.03 -34.67 -10.88
N GLY A 660 -27.15 -34.77 -11.87
CA GLY A 660 -26.08 -35.77 -11.90
C GLY A 660 -26.46 -37.11 -12.52
N VAL A 661 -27.71 -37.34 -12.92
CA VAL A 661 -28.14 -38.56 -13.62
C VAL A 661 -27.43 -38.66 -14.97
N LYS A 662 -26.87 -39.83 -15.30
CA LYS A 662 -26.10 -40.08 -16.54
C LYS A 662 -26.82 -40.97 -17.54
N ALA A 663 -27.78 -41.77 -17.06
CA ALA A 663 -28.70 -42.53 -17.88
C ALA A 663 -29.97 -42.86 -17.09
N MET A 664 -31.04 -43.24 -17.80
CA MET A 664 -32.24 -43.85 -17.23
C MET A 664 -32.50 -45.23 -17.86
N THR A 665 -33.28 -46.05 -17.17
CA THR A 665 -33.75 -47.37 -17.66
C THR A 665 -35.08 -47.72 -17.01
N THR A 666 -35.79 -48.70 -17.56
CA THR A 666 -37.03 -49.24 -16.97
C THR A 666 -36.89 -50.75 -16.79
N ILE A 667 -37.03 -51.23 -15.55
CA ILE A 667 -36.92 -52.65 -15.20
C ILE A 667 -38.25 -53.07 -14.57
N ASN A 668 -38.90 -54.09 -15.14
CA ASN A 668 -40.20 -54.61 -14.68
C ASN A 668 -41.31 -53.55 -14.51
N GLY A 669 -41.22 -52.41 -15.21
CA GLY A 669 -42.16 -51.29 -15.13
C GLY A 669 -41.79 -50.17 -14.16
N GLN A 670 -40.73 -50.33 -13.35
CA GLN A 670 -40.18 -49.26 -12.51
C GLN A 670 -39.05 -48.51 -13.26
N LYS A 671 -39.07 -47.17 -13.20
CA LYS A 671 -38.02 -46.28 -13.77
C LYS A 671 -36.83 -46.26 -12.79
N PHE A 672 -35.61 -46.37 -13.30
CA PHE A 672 -34.36 -46.27 -12.53
C PHE A 672 -33.45 -45.21 -13.14
N TYR A 673 -32.65 -44.57 -12.30
CA TYR A 673 -31.66 -43.56 -12.67
C TYR A 673 -30.24 -44.05 -12.37
N GLN A 674 -29.32 -43.81 -13.30
CA GLN A 674 -27.90 -44.07 -13.12
C GLN A 674 -27.21 -42.81 -12.60
N VAL A 675 -26.72 -42.89 -11.36
CA VAL A 675 -26.11 -41.75 -10.66
C VAL A 675 -24.58 -41.77 -10.78
N GLY A 676 -23.89 -40.88 -10.04
CA GLY A 676 -22.44 -40.93 -9.89
C GLY A 676 -21.95 -42.34 -9.52
N TYR A 677 -20.74 -42.70 -9.99
CA TYR A 677 -20.17 -44.05 -9.86
C TYR A 677 -20.93 -45.18 -10.61
N GLY A 678 -21.96 -44.85 -11.40
CA GLY A 678 -22.60 -45.79 -12.33
C GLY A 678 -23.62 -46.75 -11.71
N GLN A 679 -23.96 -46.54 -10.44
CA GLN A 679 -24.98 -47.31 -9.72
C GLN A 679 -26.40 -46.92 -10.17
N TRP A 680 -27.33 -47.87 -10.09
CA TRP A 680 -28.74 -47.68 -10.43
C TRP A 680 -29.60 -47.56 -9.17
N VAL A 681 -30.41 -46.52 -9.08
CA VAL A 681 -31.39 -46.29 -8.00
C VAL A 681 -32.80 -46.17 -8.56
N GLU A 682 -33.82 -46.60 -7.82
CA GLU A 682 -35.21 -46.49 -8.29
C GLU A 682 -35.62 -45.01 -8.29
N ALA A 683 -36.28 -44.53 -9.36
CA ALA A 683 -36.64 -43.13 -9.51
C ALA A 683 -37.61 -42.63 -8.42
N SER A 684 -38.38 -43.53 -7.81
CA SER A 684 -39.23 -43.28 -6.64
C SER A 684 -38.44 -43.03 -5.35
N SER A 685 -37.19 -43.50 -5.28
CA SER A 685 -36.26 -43.34 -4.16
C SER A 685 -35.23 -42.23 -4.38
N PHE A 686 -35.19 -41.64 -5.57
CA PHE A 686 -34.29 -40.53 -5.90
C PHE A 686 -34.89 -39.20 -5.41
N THR A 687 -34.54 -38.81 -4.18
CA THR A 687 -34.87 -37.51 -3.61
C THR A 687 -33.80 -36.48 -3.97
N ASP A 688 -34.19 -35.30 -4.49
CA ASP A 688 -33.28 -34.22 -4.93
C ASP A 688 -32.38 -33.59 -3.82
N THR A 689 -32.44 -34.11 -2.60
CA THR A 689 -31.66 -33.62 -1.46
C THR A 689 -30.21 -34.13 -1.49
N GLU A 690 -29.27 -33.18 -1.41
CA GLU A 690 -27.79 -33.34 -1.30
C GLU A 690 -26.96 -33.43 -2.61
N PHE A 691 -26.94 -32.36 -3.41
CA PHE A 691 -25.70 -31.92 -4.06
C PHE A 691 -25.51 -30.40 -3.96
N SER A 692 -24.62 -29.97 -3.05
CA SER A 692 -24.46 -28.55 -2.69
C SER A 692 -23.30 -27.87 -3.39
N LYS A 693 -23.58 -26.90 -4.26
CA LYS A 693 -22.65 -25.81 -4.52
C LYS A 693 -22.86 -24.71 -3.47
N PRO A 694 -21.87 -24.34 -2.65
CA PRO A 694 -21.93 -23.10 -1.88
C PRO A 694 -21.89 -21.90 -2.82
N GLY A 695 -22.49 -20.78 -2.42
CA GLY A 695 -22.63 -19.62 -3.28
C GLY A 695 -23.05 -18.35 -2.56
N THR A 696 -23.44 -17.34 -3.33
CA THR A 696 -23.88 -16.03 -2.85
C THR A 696 -25.26 -15.68 -3.39
N VAL A 697 -26.18 -15.31 -2.49
CA VAL A 697 -27.55 -14.85 -2.78
C VAL A 697 -27.70 -13.41 -2.30
N ARG A 698 -28.44 -12.59 -3.03
CA ARG A 698 -28.91 -11.28 -2.57
C ARG A 698 -30.42 -11.31 -2.44
N THR A 699 -30.97 -10.93 -1.28
CA THR A 699 -32.42 -10.83 -1.10
C THR A 699 -33.02 -9.76 -2.03
N PHE A 700 -34.30 -9.91 -2.35
CA PHE A 700 -35.08 -8.84 -2.97
C PHE A 700 -35.24 -7.64 -2.02
N ASN A 701 -35.80 -6.54 -2.52
CA ASN A 701 -36.03 -5.32 -1.75
C ASN A 701 -37.25 -5.41 -0.79
N ASN A 702 -37.25 -6.46 0.03
CA ASN A 702 -38.16 -6.66 1.15
C ASN A 702 -37.45 -7.41 2.27
N THR A 703 -37.92 -7.26 3.50
CA THR A 703 -37.49 -8.07 4.64
C THR A 703 -37.84 -9.54 4.40
N VAL A 704 -37.01 -10.47 4.89
CA VAL A 704 -37.22 -11.92 4.77
C VAL A 704 -37.01 -12.61 6.11
N ASP A 705 -38.00 -13.35 6.59
CA ASP A 705 -37.90 -14.12 7.83
C ASP A 705 -37.04 -15.39 7.67
N LEU A 706 -36.22 -15.68 8.68
CA LEU A 706 -35.43 -16.91 8.76
C LEU A 706 -36.24 -18.04 9.38
N VAL A 707 -36.12 -19.24 8.81
CA VAL A 707 -36.67 -20.48 9.38
C VAL A 707 -35.57 -21.42 9.87
N ASP A 708 -35.94 -22.35 10.75
CA ASP A 708 -35.14 -23.50 11.15
C ASP A 708 -35.31 -24.70 10.19
N SER A 709 -34.60 -25.81 10.46
CA SER A 709 -34.67 -27.03 9.64
C SER A 709 -36.02 -27.77 9.69
N SER A 710 -37.01 -27.24 10.42
CA SER A 710 -38.39 -27.73 10.48
C SER A 710 -39.40 -26.74 9.88
N GLY A 711 -38.93 -25.76 9.10
CA GLY A 711 -39.78 -24.79 8.39
C GLY A 711 -40.33 -23.67 9.29
N LYS A 712 -39.96 -23.67 10.57
CA LYS A 712 -40.51 -22.74 11.56
C LYS A 712 -39.68 -21.46 11.66
N GLU A 713 -40.35 -20.32 11.65
CA GLU A 713 -39.75 -19.01 11.90
C GLU A 713 -38.99 -18.95 13.25
N ILE A 714 -37.76 -18.43 13.22
CA ILE A 714 -36.90 -18.29 14.41
C ILE A 714 -36.90 -16.88 15.02
N GLY A 715 -37.80 -16.00 14.58
CA GLY A 715 -37.92 -14.62 15.07
C GLY A 715 -36.73 -13.72 14.71
N ARG A 716 -36.02 -14.03 13.61
CA ARG A 716 -34.93 -13.22 13.06
C ARG A 716 -35.17 -12.99 11.57
N VAL A 717 -34.77 -11.81 11.10
CA VAL A 717 -34.99 -11.38 9.71
C VAL A 717 -33.69 -11.02 9.01
N VAL A 718 -33.70 -11.14 7.69
CA VAL A 718 -32.72 -10.64 6.75
C VAL A 718 -33.22 -9.31 6.16
N SER A 719 -32.32 -8.33 6.05
CA SER A 719 -32.62 -7.01 5.50
C SER A 719 -32.89 -7.02 3.99
N PRO A 720 -33.67 -6.07 3.45
CA PRO A 720 -33.82 -5.85 2.01
C PRO A 720 -32.48 -5.75 1.27
N SER A 721 -32.42 -6.29 0.04
CA SER A 721 -31.31 -6.10 -0.91
C SER A 721 -29.91 -6.53 -0.41
N SER A 722 -29.85 -7.35 0.64
CA SER A 722 -28.62 -7.70 1.35
C SER A 722 -27.99 -8.99 0.83
N GLY A 723 -26.66 -9.04 0.78
CA GLY A 723 -25.89 -10.15 0.20
C GLY A 723 -25.41 -11.15 1.26
N TRP A 724 -25.66 -12.44 1.03
CA TRP A 724 -25.38 -13.54 1.95
C TRP A 724 -24.61 -14.66 1.25
N LYS A 725 -23.69 -15.29 1.98
CA LYS A 725 -23.11 -16.58 1.59
C LYS A 725 -24.04 -17.69 2.06
N TYR A 726 -24.21 -18.74 1.26
CA TYR A 726 -24.90 -19.96 1.66
C TYR A 726 -24.00 -21.18 1.44
N SER A 727 -24.10 -22.16 2.35
CA SER A 727 -23.32 -23.40 2.29
C SER A 727 -23.93 -24.43 1.35
N LYS A 728 -25.27 -24.54 1.36
CA LYS A 728 -26.05 -25.40 0.47
C LYS A 728 -27.47 -24.88 0.26
N ILE A 729 -28.16 -25.46 -0.72
CA ILE A 729 -29.63 -25.39 -0.84
C ILE A 729 -30.19 -26.68 -0.23
N VAL A 730 -31.30 -26.59 0.48
CA VAL A 730 -32.04 -27.72 1.09
C VAL A 730 -33.52 -27.62 0.77
N LYS A 731 -34.24 -28.75 0.76
CA LYS A 731 -35.71 -28.76 0.75
C LYS A 731 -36.26 -28.79 2.18
N ILE A 732 -37.18 -27.89 2.48
CA ILE A 732 -37.95 -27.84 3.73
C ILE A 732 -39.42 -27.69 3.34
N ASP A 733 -40.28 -28.59 3.81
CA ASP A 733 -41.70 -28.68 3.44
C ASP A 733 -41.96 -28.61 1.92
N GLY A 734 -41.06 -29.22 1.14
CA GLY A 734 -41.08 -29.25 -0.33
C GLY A 734 -40.49 -28.03 -1.04
N ASN A 735 -40.35 -26.91 -0.35
CA ASN A 735 -39.79 -25.66 -0.88
C ASN A 735 -38.26 -25.60 -0.72
N ASP A 736 -37.57 -24.90 -1.61
CA ASP A 736 -36.11 -24.78 -1.58
C ASP A 736 -35.65 -23.58 -0.74
N TYR A 737 -34.61 -23.78 0.08
CA TYR A 737 -34.01 -22.76 0.95
C TYR A 737 -32.48 -22.75 0.88
N TYR A 738 -31.88 -21.55 0.86
CA TYR A 738 -30.46 -21.34 1.08
C TYR A 738 -30.11 -21.49 2.57
N GLN A 739 -29.18 -22.37 2.91
CA GLN A 739 -28.61 -22.45 4.26
C GLN A 739 -27.57 -21.35 4.46
N VAL A 740 -27.93 -20.28 5.17
CA VAL A 740 -27.03 -19.13 5.44
C VAL A 740 -26.23 -19.28 6.73
N ALA A 741 -26.72 -20.07 7.70
CA ALA A 741 -25.96 -20.46 8.89
C ALA A 741 -26.40 -21.83 9.45
N THR A 742 -25.87 -22.23 10.60
CA THR A 742 -26.29 -23.46 11.28
C THR A 742 -27.73 -23.35 11.77
N ASN A 743 -28.63 -24.12 11.17
CA ASN A 743 -30.07 -24.09 11.44
C ASN A 743 -30.75 -22.73 11.14
N GLU A 744 -30.26 -22.01 10.13
CA GLU A 744 -30.86 -20.75 9.66
C GLU A 744 -30.96 -20.76 8.13
N PHE A 745 -32.18 -20.64 7.62
CA PHE A 745 -32.52 -20.87 6.22
C PHE A 745 -33.33 -19.71 5.62
N VAL A 746 -32.98 -19.31 4.40
CA VAL A 746 -33.60 -18.22 3.62
C VAL A 746 -34.31 -18.85 2.40
N PRO A 747 -35.61 -18.58 2.13
CA PRO A 747 -36.30 -19.16 0.97
C PRO A 747 -35.59 -18.82 -0.36
N VAL A 748 -35.45 -19.79 -1.27
CA VAL A 748 -34.84 -19.54 -2.59
C VAL A 748 -35.65 -18.52 -3.40
N THR A 749 -36.97 -18.49 -3.20
CA THR A 749 -37.92 -17.53 -3.79
C THR A 749 -37.81 -16.10 -3.23
N SER A 750 -36.88 -15.81 -2.32
CA SER A 750 -36.72 -14.49 -1.68
C SER A 750 -35.53 -13.66 -2.17
N GLY A 751 -34.76 -14.17 -3.15
CA GLY A 751 -33.60 -13.46 -3.69
C GLY A 751 -32.93 -14.16 -4.89
N ILE A 752 -31.97 -13.48 -5.49
CA ILE A 752 -31.24 -13.93 -6.68
C ILE A 752 -29.78 -14.33 -6.35
N PRO A 753 -29.26 -15.42 -6.94
CA PRO A 753 -27.83 -15.70 -6.95
C PRO A 753 -27.05 -14.58 -7.65
N TYR A 754 -25.91 -14.17 -7.09
CA TYR A 754 -25.03 -13.18 -7.69
C TYR A 754 -23.56 -13.58 -7.60
N THR A 755 -22.74 -13.06 -8.51
CA THR A 755 -21.28 -13.12 -8.47
C THR A 755 -20.72 -11.75 -8.09
N ALA A 756 -19.85 -11.69 -7.08
CA ALA A 756 -19.16 -10.45 -6.71
C ALA A 756 -18.04 -10.13 -7.72
N VAL A 757 -17.75 -8.85 -7.92
CA VAL A 757 -16.58 -8.35 -8.67
C VAL A 757 -15.76 -7.40 -7.80
N PRO A 758 -14.48 -7.12 -8.11
CA PRO A 758 -13.66 -6.18 -7.35
C PRO A 758 -14.33 -4.81 -7.23
N THR A 759 -14.24 -4.16 -6.07
CA THR A 759 -14.91 -2.87 -5.76
C THR A 759 -14.40 -1.67 -6.56
N THR A 760 -13.32 -1.86 -7.32
CA THR A 760 -12.77 -0.92 -8.31
C THR A 760 -13.41 -1.07 -9.70
N THR A 761 -14.19 -2.13 -9.94
CA THR A 761 -14.80 -2.42 -11.25
C THR A 761 -15.78 -1.32 -11.66
N SER A 762 -15.62 -0.81 -12.88
CA SER A 762 -16.53 0.16 -13.48
C SER A 762 -16.99 -0.32 -14.86
N VAL A 763 -18.28 -0.15 -15.15
CA VAL A 763 -18.92 -0.51 -16.42
C VAL A 763 -19.33 0.75 -17.17
N ALA A 764 -19.08 0.80 -18.48
CA ALA A 764 -19.32 1.97 -19.32
C ALA A 764 -20.48 1.70 -20.30
N LEU A 765 -21.49 2.56 -20.28
CA LEU A 765 -22.70 2.44 -21.10
C LEU A 765 -22.46 2.95 -22.52
N THR A 766 -22.84 2.16 -23.54
CA THR A 766 -22.78 2.59 -24.95
C THR A 766 -24.08 3.26 -25.43
N SER A 767 -25.19 3.03 -24.73
CA SER A 767 -26.53 3.53 -25.08
C SER A 767 -27.28 4.07 -23.86
N LEU A 768 -28.37 4.81 -24.10
CA LEU A 768 -29.34 5.14 -23.06
C LEU A 768 -29.95 3.83 -22.54
N THR A 769 -29.79 3.55 -21.26
CA THR A 769 -29.98 2.21 -20.69
C THR A 769 -31.02 2.22 -19.57
N PRO A 770 -32.14 1.46 -19.69
CA PRO A 770 -33.11 1.30 -18.60
C PRO A 770 -32.49 0.62 -17.37
N ILE A 771 -33.00 0.98 -16.19
CA ILE A 771 -32.65 0.33 -14.93
C ILE A 771 -33.75 -0.68 -14.55
N TYR A 772 -33.33 -1.87 -14.14
CA TYR A 772 -34.19 -2.94 -13.63
C TYR A 772 -33.93 -3.18 -12.15
N ASN A 773 -34.95 -3.63 -11.43
CA ASN A 773 -34.76 -4.16 -10.08
C ASN A 773 -34.31 -5.63 -10.08
N SER A 774 -34.00 -6.18 -8.90
CA SER A 774 -33.56 -7.59 -8.75
C SER A 774 -34.60 -8.64 -9.18
N LYS A 775 -35.87 -8.26 -9.37
CA LYS A 775 -36.93 -9.11 -9.95
C LYS A 775 -37.04 -8.98 -11.47
N GLY A 776 -36.28 -8.08 -12.09
CA GLY A 776 -36.35 -7.80 -13.52
C GLY A 776 -37.51 -6.89 -13.93
N GLU A 777 -38.06 -6.12 -13.00
CA GLU A 777 -39.07 -5.10 -13.25
C GLU A 777 -38.34 -3.78 -13.61
N ASP A 778 -38.74 -3.12 -14.71
CA ASP A 778 -38.22 -1.80 -15.11
C ASP A 778 -38.71 -0.75 -14.10
N ILE A 779 -37.80 0.03 -13.51
CA ILE A 779 -38.14 1.03 -12.48
C ILE A 779 -38.48 2.42 -13.05
N GLY A 780 -38.57 2.55 -14.38
CA GLY A 780 -38.98 3.78 -15.07
C GLY A 780 -37.89 4.84 -15.18
N THR A 781 -36.63 4.50 -14.91
CA THR A 781 -35.47 5.39 -14.99
C THR A 781 -34.43 4.86 -15.98
N THR A 782 -33.62 5.77 -16.53
CA THR A 782 -32.57 5.44 -17.51
C THR A 782 -31.26 6.12 -17.17
N LEU A 783 -30.15 5.48 -17.53
CA LEU A 783 -28.79 6.02 -17.42
C LEU A 783 -28.27 6.42 -18.80
N SER A 784 -27.68 7.62 -18.89
CA SER A 784 -27.20 8.22 -20.13
C SER A 784 -26.07 7.42 -20.78
N ALA A 785 -26.09 7.33 -22.11
CA ALA A 785 -24.98 6.80 -22.91
C ALA A 785 -23.65 7.53 -22.59
N ASN A 786 -22.53 6.82 -22.71
CA ASN A 786 -21.17 7.26 -22.42
C ASN A 786 -20.88 7.60 -20.95
N THR A 787 -21.79 7.28 -20.02
CA THR A 787 -21.50 7.36 -18.58
C THR A 787 -20.88 6.06 -18.05
N SER A 788 -20.08 6.15 -16.98
CA SER A 788 -19.41 5.01 -16.35
C SER A 788 -19.85 4.87 -14.90
N TRP A 789 -20.19 3.64 -14.49
CA TRP A 789 -20.79 3.31 -13.20
C TRP A 789 -19.97 2.26 -12.47
N ARG A 790 -19.72 2.45 -11.17
CA ARG A 790 -19.09 1.40 -10.34
C ARG A 790 -20.06 0.24 -10.15
N THR A 791 -19.53 -0.97 -10.05
CA THR A 791 -20.32 -2.18 -9.81
C THR A 791 -19.61 -3.11 -8.82
N ASP A 792 -20.37 -3.71 -7.91
CA ASP A 792 -19.87 -4.68 -6.91
C ASP A 792 -20.28 -6.14 -7.23
N SER A 793 -21.21 -6.33 -8.16
CA SER A 793 -21.76 -7.64 -8.48
C SER A 793 -22.49 -7.69 -9.83
N TYR A 794 -22.56 -8.89 -10.42
CA TYR A 794 -23.48 -9.22 -11.50
C TYR A 794 -24.35 -10.44 -11.15
N ALA A 795 -25.52 -10.53 -11.76
CA ALA A 795 -26.48 -11.62 -11.61
C ALA A 795 -27.11 -11.96 -12.97
N THR A 796 -27.92 -13.02 -13.02
CA THR A 796 -28.79 -13.32 -14.16
C THR A 796 -30.22 -12.98 -13.78
N ILE A 797 -30.83 -12.02 -14.48
CA ILE A 797 -32.17 -11.50 -14.23
C ILE A 797 -32.95 -11.58 -15.54
N ASN A 798 -34.16 -12.15 -15.53
CA ASN A 798 -34.96 -12.46 -16.74
C ASN A 798 -34.20 -13.24 -17.84
N GLY A 799 -33.16 -13.99 -17.46
CA GLY A 799 -32.29 -14.74 -18.38
C GLY A 799 -31.11 -13.93 -18.97
N GLU A 800 -31.05 -12.62 -18.75
CA GLU A 800 -29.94 -11.76 -19.16
C GLU A 800 -28.94 -11.53 -18.01
N LYS A 801 -27.64 -11.44 -18.33
CA LYS A 801 -26.62 -11.01 -17.36
C LYS A 801 -26.78 -9.50 -17.10
N MET A 802 -26.98 -9.12 -15.85
CA MET A 802 -27.06 -7.71 -15.44
C MET A 802 -26.00 -7.36 -14.39
N TYR A 803 -25.46 -6.14 -14.45
CA TYR A 803 -24.54 -5.59 -13.45
C TYR A 803 -25.28 -4.67 -12.49
N ARG A 804 -24.99 -4.78 -11.20
CA ARG A 804 -25.56 -3.92 -10.16
C ARG A 804 -24.83 -2.58 -10.11
N VAL A 805 -25.56 -1.47 -10.10
CA VAL A 805 -25.01 -0.10 -10.03
C VAL A 805 -25.42 0.67 -8.77
N ALA A 806 -26.57 0.36 -8.17
CA ALA A 806 -26.96 0.86 -6.85
C ALA A 806 -27.76 -0.18 -6.04
N THR A 807 -28.43 0.23 -4.96
CA THR A 807 -29.24 -0.69 -4.13
C THR A 807 -30.52 -1.07 -4.86
N ASP A 808 -30.63 -2.35 -5.22
CA ASP A 808 -31.72 -2.88 -6.07
C ASP A 808 -31.80 -2.27 -7.48
N GLU A 809 -30.67 -1.76 -8.01
CA GLU A 809 -30.61 -1.19 -9.36
C GLU A 809 -29.59 -1.93 -10.23
N TRP A 810 -30.05 -2.45 -11.36
CA TRP A 810 -29.32 -3.32 -12.27
C TRP A 810 -29.45 -2.86 -13.72
N ILE A 811 -28.38 -3.03 -14.49
CA ILE A 811 -28.32 -2.69 -15.93
C ILE A 811 -27.89 -3.89 -16.78
N PRO A 812 -28.46 -4.07 -17.98
CA PRO A 812 -28.14 -5.20 -18.86
C PRO A 812 -26.71 -5.13 -19.39
N ALA A 813 -26.01 -6.27 -19.38
CA ALA A 813 -24.66 -6.39 -19.90
C ALA A 813 -24.58 -6.18 -21.43
N SER A 814 -25.70 -6.26 -22.15
CA SER A 814 -25.78 -5.97 -23.59
C SER A 814 -25.60 -4.48 -23.94
N SER A 815 -25.73 -3.57 -22.97
CA SER A 815 -25.47 -2.12 -23.12
C SER A 815 -24.00 -1.73 -22.88
N LEU A 816 -23.10 -2.71 -22.77
CA LEU A 816 -21.69 -2.54 -22.42
C LEU A 816 -20.77 -3.10 -23.52
N THR A 817 -19.69 -2.39 -23.85
CA THR A 817 -18.58 -2.92 -24.67
C THR A 817 -17.45 -3.47 -23.81
N THR A 818 -16.90 -4.62 -24.20
CA THR A 818 -15.71 -5.21 -23.59
C THR A 818 -14.44 -4.52 -24.07
N TYR A 819 -13.62 -4.06 -23.13
CA TYR A 819 -12.28 -3.50 -23.35
C TYR A 819 -11.32 -4.03 -22.30
N GLN A 820 -10.01 -4.03 -22.59
CA GLN A 820 -8.97 -4.20 -21.60
C GLN A 820 -8.51 -2.81 -21.12
N PRO A 821 -8.51 -2.52 -19.80
CA PRO A 821 -7.94 -1.28 -19.29
C PRO A 821 -6.43 -1.30 -19.48
N ILE A 822 -5.86 -0.17 -19.91
CA ILE A 822 -4.43 0.04 -20.06
C ILE A 822 -4.04 1.42 -19.48
N SER A 823 -2.74 1.65 -19.32
CA SER A 823 -2.21 3.00 -19.13
C SER A 823 -0.94 3.11 -19.96
N SER A 824 -1.00 3.87 -21.04
CA SER A 824 0.11 4.03 -22.00
C SER A 824 0.01 5.38 -22.72
N ILE A 825 1.06 5.75 -23.45
CA ILE A 825 1.12 6.97 -24.26
C ILE A 825 1.28 6.58 -25.74
N TYR A 826 0.35 7.02 -26.58
CA TYR A 826 0.40 6.85 -28.03
C TYR A 826 0.97 8.12 -28.68
N THR A 827 2.19 8.05 -29.21
CA THR A 827 2.85 9.17 -29.90
C THR A 827 2.75 9.01 -31.41
N THR A 828 2.17 10.00 -32.08
CA THR A 828 1.95 9.99 -33.53
C THR A 828 3.24 10.30 -34.31
N LYS A 829 3.57 9.49 -35.32
CA LYS A 829 4.70 9.73 -36.24
C LYS A 829 4.30 10.44 -37.52
N THR A 830 3.03 10.31 -37.90
CA THR A 830 2.36 10.95 -39.03
C THR A 830 1.02 11.48 -38.55
N GLU A 831 0.23 12.05 -39.45
CA GLU A 831 -1.19 12.25 -39.17
C GLU A 831 -1.87 10.87 -39.02
N ILE A 832 -2.71 10.69 -37.99
CA ILE A 832 -3.40 9.43 -37.69
C ILE A 832 -4.92 9.66 -37.68
N PRO A 833 -5.73 8.92 -38.47
CA PRO A 833 -7.18 9.05 -38.46
C PRO A 833 -7.81 8.46 -37.20
N LEU A 834 -8.87 9.11 -36.71
CA LEU A 834 -9.66 8.64 -35.58
C LEU A 834 -10.90 7.85 -36.03
N TYR A 835 -11.24 6.85 -35.22
CA TYR A 835 -12.38 5.95 -35.37
C TYR A 835 -13.32 6.05 -34.17
N ASP A 836 -14.61 5.75 -34.37
CA ASP A 836 -15.56 5.52 -33.28
C ASP A 836 -15.52 4.08 -32.76
N HIS A 837 -16.27 3.79 -31.69
CA HIS A 837 -16.38 2.44 -31.11
C HIS A 837 -16.95 1.36 -32.07
N THR A 838 -17.47 1.74 -33.25
CA THR A 838 -17.93 0.81 -34.29
C THR A 838 -16.85 0.54 -35.34
N GLY A 839 -15.70 1.22 -35.27
CA GLY A 839 -14.57 1.09 -36.19
C GLY A 839 -14.75 1.93 -37.46
N LYS A 840 -15.64 2.91 -37.44
CA LYS A 840 -15.90 3.84 -38.55
C LYS A 840 -15.11 5.13 -38.34
N LEU A 841 -14.55 5.69 -39.41
CA LEU A 841 -13.83 6.97 -39.34
C LEU A 841 -14.79 8.12 -38.95
N ILE A 842 -14.36 8.95 -38.00
CA ILE A 842 -15.12 10.13 -37.52
C ILE A 842 -14.71 11.44 -38.20
N GLY A 843 -13.80 11.38 -39.20
CA GLY A 843 -13.35 12.55 -39.96
C GLY A 843 -12.38 13.48 -39.22
N LYS A 844 -11.95 13.10 -38.01
CA LYS A 844 -10.88 13.76 -37.25
C LYS A 844 -9.55 13.03 -37.42
N THR A 845 -8.45 13.75 -37.19
CA THR A 845 -7.09 13.22 -37.18
C THR A 845 -6.31 13.73 -35.96
N LEU A 846 -5.32 12.97 -35.53
CA LEU A 846 -4.29 13.41 -34.59
C LEU A 846 -3.10 13.95 -35.38
N ALA A 847 -2.63 15.16 -35.03
CA ALA A 847 -1.50 15.81 -35.70
C ALA A 847 -0.17 15.06 -35.44
N PRO A 848 0.80 15.07 -36.38
CA PRO A 848 2.11 14.43 -36.19
C PRO A 848 2.86 14.98 -34.98
N GLY A 849 3.61 14.11 -34.28
CA GLY A 849 4.43 14.47 -33.12
C GLY A 849 3.66 14.73 -31.83
N THR A 850 2.34 14.45 -31.79
CA THR A 850 1.52 14.61 -30.58
C THR A 850 1.43 13.31 -29.79
N SER A 851 1.39 13.41 -28.47
CA SER A 851 1.35 12.29 -27.53
C SER A 851 0.04 12.28 -26.76
N TRP A 852 -0.67 11.16 -26.79
CA TRP A 852 -2.01 11.01 -26.22
C TRP A 852 -2.01 9.91 -25.15
N LYS A 853 -2.60 10.20 -23.98
CA LYS A 853 -2.83 9.17 -22.95
C LYS A 853 -3.88 8.19 -23.47
N THR A 854 -3.63 6.90 -23.28
CA THR A 854 -4.53 5.81 -23.69
C THR A 854 -4.95 5.00 -22.47
N ASP A 855 -6.27 4.83 -22.31
CA ASP A 855 -6.88 4.23 -21.12
C ASP A 855 -7.56 2.88 -21.39
N GLN A 856 -7.83 2.56 -22.66
CA GLN A 856 -8.47 1.32 -23.08
C GLN A 856 -7.84 0.75 -24.36
N LEU A 857 -7.65 -0.57 -24.37
CA LEU A 857 -7.43 -1.39 -25.56
C LEU A 857 -8.75 -2.09 -25.91
N ALA A 858 -9.29 -1.80 -27.09
CA ALA A 858 -10.59 -2.29 -27.55
C ALA A 858 -10.43 -3.14 -28.82
N THR A 859 -11.10 -4.30 -28.88
CA THR A 859 -11.17 -5.12 -30.09
C THR A 859 -12.41 -4.77 -30.89
N ILE A 860 -12.23 -4.07 -32.01
CA ILE A 860 -13.31 -3.58 -32.87
C ILE A 860 -13.18 -4.23 -34.26
N ASN A 861 -14.23 -4.90 -34.75
CA ASN A 861 -14.24 -5.62 -36.03
C ASN A 861 -13.04 -6.59 -36.24
N GLY A 862 -12.55 -7.21 -35.16
CA GLY A 862 -11.41 -8.13 -35.20
C GLY A 862 -10.04 -7.46 -35.32
N ARG A 863 -9.93 -6.16 -35.03
CA ARG A 863 -8.67 -5.41 -34.92
C ARG A 863 -8.57 -4.73 -33.57
N GLU A 864 -7.35 -4.44 -33.13
CA GLU A 864 -7.09 -3.76 -31.86
C GLU A 864 -6.97 -2.25 -32.07
N TYR A 865 -7.50 -1.50 -31.09
CA TYR A 865 -7.54 -0.05 -31.09
C TYR A 865 -7.24 0.49 -29.70
N TYR A 866 -6.42 1.54 -29.61
CA TYR A 866 -6.27 2.31 -28.37
C TYR A 866 -7.28 3.45 -28.34
N ARG A 867 -7.95 3.63 -27.20
CA ARG A 867 -8.79 4.81 -26.96
C ARG A 867 -7.93 6.00 -26.54
N VAL A 868 -8.10 7.15 -27.19
CA VAL A 868 -7.39 8.41 -26.88
C VAL A 868 -8.32 9.50 -26.33
N ALA A 869 -9.62 9.41 -26.61
CA ALA A 869 -10.66 10.23 -25.99
C ALA A 869 -12.02 9.50 -25.99
N ILE A 870 -13.05 10.12 -25.42
CA ILE A 870 -14.41 9.53 -25.34
C ILE A 870 -14.94 9.27 -26.76
N ASN A 871 -15.13 8.00 -27.10
CA ASN A 871 -15.51 7.53 -28.43
C ASN A 871 -14.52 7.91 -29.56
N GLU A 872 -13.24 8.15 -29.24
CA GLU A 872 -12.20 8.41 -30.23
C GLU A 872 -11.03 7.43 -30.05
N TYR A 873 -10.83 6.61 -31.08
CA TYR A 873 -9.90 5.49 -31.09
C TYR A 873 -8.89 5.63 -32.23
N VAL A 874 -7.64 5.24 -31.97
CA VAL A 874 -6.59 5.01 -32.98
C VAL A 874 -6.39 3.51 -33.17
N LEU A 875 -5.98 3.09 -34.37
CA LEU A 875 -5.55 1.70 -34.59
C LEU A 875 -4.25 1.44 -33.80
N ALA A 876 -4.17 0.26 -33.17
CA ALA A 876 -3.05 -0.13 -32.30
C ALA A 876 -1.73 -0.40 -33.07
#